data_AF-A0A7C1BN47-F1
#
_entry.id   AF-A0A7C1BN47-F1
#
_cell.length_a   1.000
_cell.length_b   1.000
_cell.length_c   1.000
_cell.angle_alpha   90.00
_cell.angle_beta   90.00
_cell.angle_gamma   90.00
#
_symmetry.space_group_name_H-M   'P 1'
#
loop_
_entity.id
_entity.type
_entity.pdbx_description
1 polymer ?
#
loop_
_entity_poly.entity_id
_entity_poly.type
_entity_poly.pdbx_seq_one_letter_code
_entity_poly.pdbx_strand_id
1 'polypeptide(L)'
;MRNNTLRDWIINLRDEMSRQGYVLSPSVDEILNDIQITVAPLDSFHVVVNASISNILIQDISGKVVYNSSLPQDGSIYAVISIEGMEDPLFSYLTYGRYSRIVSSCKFMYPNLAKPIKVIEGFGSSDIEKFSGQVSVSLENLTSNKIYVGDYYTEKDALGYIVKNEPGVSVDKPIIFNTTINNIEVSPLDVFEDEDIAVMVFGNISGAWCPDASAYEYRVEMNISSSDFHPNTLTLLVTPPSALTNAYHNGTLASIRVYDSGCNPVSFWIEKWDSDEILIWIKTTTTNQYFIYYTTDPAYAIDGYNKETLFDLYDDFEGTSIDTTKWDVLGSAAVDGNGTLIVSAGEKASVLESKVSFNYPIFVRYKMKSTSGTSDFDAGIAVVFGISGGERLLVNVTYAGAQIPDYTNIQIPIKLEGTDFPDYINAQDNTAEIKVYDNQENELPFWIEYWNTTEEKALIWVKGNFVYDRRQGNTYYYHATFYIVYNTGTLRRGNGTAVFEFFDDFEDSTWDDKWELVESTSDNIEQTNGNLIIKNGDNLLAVKNNVDLNLYRDYAIRFRAKPSAYYGDWDAGIGIEDFNVRDDSYTTLLFTDDVPGGGGDYLAIHRAWWVRWGQDGRTARSSQGRGDNKFHTYEVQVFPDGNDVYFYDLTNGRENDDGRYVEGPLYRIYLVLDNEDIDNWVYYDWIFLRKYLDEDNLSYNAQQVSSVQSMPMQYIDDTPGNVDHNGDLLAILQNWTSSLASSSTSSDLTVYRRYEVIFNYDSGSISATFSDLDATSRITSASVATSPQLPLKIQIIIDNIMGNNAYFDWVIAGGYPYVSTQPQYSSPEFKALVQSRKNARAYNLQPYVDCIQEYKYFGVSGYPSFFERLEGGS
;
A
#
# COMPACT_ATOMS: atom_id res chain seq x y z
N MET A 1 2.79 65.84 -42.40
CA MET A 1 3.56 66.85 -43.17
C MET A 1 3.08 66.88 -44.62
N ARG A 2 1.87 67.41 -44.90
CA ARG A 2 1.22 67.14 -46.19
C ARG A 2 1.74 67.95 -47.38
N ASN A 3 2.51 69.02 -47.16
CA ASN A 3 3.05 69.91 -48.20
C ASN A 3 4.55 70.26 -48.00
N ASN A 4 5.33 69.42 -47.32
CA ASN A 4 6.79 69.60 -47.20
C ASN A 4 7.47 68.49 -47.99
N THR A 5 7.61 68.68 -49.30
CA THR A 5 8.31 67.73 -50.16
C THR A 5 9.78 68.13 -50.36
N LEU A 6 10.63 67.18 -50.74
CA LEU A 6 12.01 67.50 -51.15
C LEU A 6 12.03 68.54 -52.29
N ARG A 7 11.02 68.50 -53.18
CA ARG A 7 10.85 69.48 -54.25
C ARG A 7 10.66 70.89 -53.71
N ASP A 8 9.75 71.05 -52.76
CA ASP A 8 9.49 72.36 -52.14
C ASP A 8 10.73 72.87 -51.40
N TRP A 9 11.46 71.97 -50.73
CA TRP A 9 12.71 72.32 -50.06
C TRP A 9 13.78 72.83 -51.03
N ILE A 10 13.97 72.17 -52.18
CA ILE A 10 14.96 72.59 -53.20
C ILE A 10 14.53 73.88 -53.90
N ILE A 11 13.23 74.06 -54.18
CA ILE A 11 12.71 75.34 -54.72
C ILE A 11 13.03 76.48 -53.76
N ASN A 12 12.71 76.31 -52.48
CA ASN A 12 12.99 77.33 -51.46
C ASN A 12 14.50 77.63 -51.36
N LEU A 13 15.34 76.60 -51.40
CA LEU A 13 16.80 76.77 -51.41
C LEU A 13 17.24 77.57 -52.65
N ARG A 14 16.76 77.20 -53.83
CA ARG A 14 17.11 77.87 -55.09
C ARG A 14 16.69 79.33 -55.11
N ASP A 15 15.49 79.64 -54.64
CA ASP A 15 14.97 81.00 -54.57
C ASP A 15 15.80 81.84 -53.60
N GLU A 16 16.16 81.27 -52.44
CA GLU A 16 17.00 81.96 -51.46
C GLU A 16 18.42 82.20 -52.00
N MET A 17 19.02 81.22 -52.66
CA MET A 17 20.31 81.40 -53.33
C MET A 17 20.25 82.47 -54.44
N SER A 18 19.15 82.50 -55.20
CA SER A 18 18.92 83.52 -56.23
C SER A 18 18.81 84.92 -55.64
N ARG A 19 18.14 85.08 -54.49
CA ARG A 19 18.09 86.36 -53.76
C ARG A 19 19.47 86.83 -53.29
N GLN A 20 20.36 85.89 -53.01
CA GLN A 20 21.74 86.17 -52.61
C GLN A 20 22.70 86.39 -53.79
N GLY A 21 22.19 86.34 -55.03
CA GLY A 21 23.00 86.56 -56.23
C GLY A 21 23.72 85.30 -56.72
N TYR A 22 23.21 84.12 -56.40
CA TYR A 22 23.70 82.84 -56.90
C TYR A 22 22.66 82.10 -57.73
N VAL A 23 23.09 81.43 -58.79
CA VAL A 23 22.24 80.60 -59.64
C VAL A 23 22.57 79.13 -59.37
N LEU A 24 21.57 78.38 -58.87
CA LEU A 24 21.64 76.93 -58.70
C LEU A 24 21.16 76.22 -59.97
N SER A 25 21.97 75.28 -60.45
CA SER A 25 21.72 74.37 -61.58
C SER A 25 22.18 72.95 -61.20
N PRO A 26 21.62 71.88 -61.79
CA PRO A 26 20.59 71.82 -62.83
C PRO A 26 19.18 72.17 -62.30
N SER A 27 18.13 71.97 -63.11
CA SER A 27 16.76 72.29 -62.70
C SER A 27 16.32 71.48 -61.48
N VAL A 28 15.33 71.96 -60.72
CA VAL A 28 14.84 71.27 -59.51
C VAL A 28 14.43 69.82 -59.80
N ASP A 29 13.79 69.58 -60.93
CA ASP A 29 13.33 68.23 -61.31
C ASP A 29 14.50 67.31 -61.68
N GLU A 30 15.57 67.84 -62.28
CA GLU A 30 16.82 67.10 -62.52
C GLU A 30 17.54 66.77 -61.20
N ILE A 31 17.63 67.75 -60.29
CA ILE A 31 18.22 67.53 -58.97
C ILE A 31 17.48 66.41 -58.23
N LEU A 32 16.15 66.41 -58.24
CA LEU A 32 15.33 65.39 -57.58
C LEU A 32 15.53 63.99 -58.16
N ASN A 33 15.71 63.88 -59.47
CA ASN A 33 15.97 62.59 -60.12
C ASN A 33 17.38 62.05 -59.80
N ASP A 34 18.32 62.94 -59.47
CA ASP A 34 19.71 62.60 -59.15
C ASP A 34 19.96 62.40 -57.64
N ILE A 35 18.95 62.57 -56.78
CA ILE A 35 19.08 62.29 -55.34
C ILE A 35 19.16 60.78 -55.12
N GLN A 36 20.23 60.33 -54.46
CA GLN A 36 20.36 58.95 -54.00
C GLN A 36 20.15 58.91 -52.49
N ILE A 37 19.13 58.17 -52.05
CA ILE A 37 18.91 57.86 -50.63
C ILE A 37 18.86 56.34 -50.47
N THR A 38 19.74 55.81 -49.63
CA THR A 38 19.73 54.41 -49.22
C THR A 38 19.36 54.33 -47.75
N VAL A 39 18.31 53.58 -47.42
CA VAL A 39 17.91 53.27 -46.05
C VAL A 39 18.17 51.79 -45.82
N ALA A 40 19.01 51.46 -44.83
CA ALA A 40 19.39 50.10 -44.52
C ALA A 40 19.41 49.88 -42.99
N PRO A 41 19.08 48.68 -42.50
CA PRO A 41 19.32 48.34 -41.10
C PRO A 41 20.83 48.36 -40.82
N LEU A 42 21.23 48.91 -39.68
CA LEU A 42 22.61 48.85 -39.16
C LEU A 42 22.76 47.70 -38.16
N ASP A 43 21.76 47.53 -37.30
CA ASP A 43 21.61 46.39 -36.40
C ASP A 43 20.11 46.12 -36.17
N SER A 44 19.77 45.22 -35.25
CA SER A 44 18.39 44.87 -34.93
C SER A 44 17.52 46.05 -34.48
N PHE A 45 18.11 47.14 -34.00
CA PHE A 45 17.41 48.29 -33.44
C PHE A 45 17.89 49.65 -33.95
N HIS A 46 18.75 49.69 -34.97
CA HIS A 46 19.23 50.93 -35.58
C HIS A 46 19.12 50.86 -37.10
N VAL A 47 18.70 51.95 -37.72
CA VAL A 47 18.63 52.12 -39.18
C VAL A 47 19.59 53.23 -39.60
N VAL A 48 20.35 53.00 -40.65
CA VAL A 48 21.20 54.01 -41.28
C VAL A 48 20.56 54.54 -42.55
N VAL A 49 20.55 55.87 -42.69
CA VAL A 49 20.11 56.57 -43.90
C VAL A 49 21.32 57.25 -44.52
N ASN A 50 21.70 56.85 -45.72
CA ASN A 50 22.79 57.44 -46.49
C ASN A 50 22.24 58.24 -47.67
N ALA A 51 22.57 59.53 -47.79
CA ALA A 51 22.02 60.40 -48.82
C ALA A 51 23.09 61.23 -49.54
N SER A 52 22.94 61.39 -50.86
CA SER A 52 23.75 62.31 -51.68
C SER A 52 22.93 62.90 -52.82
N ILE A 53 23.34 64.07 -53.29
CA ILE A 53 22.78 64.74 -54.46
C ILE A 53 23.93 65.04 -55.40
N SER A 54 23.95 64.45 -56.60
CA SER A 54 25.07 64.64 -57.52
C SER A 54 24.90 65.87 -58.41
N ASN A 55 26.01 66.33 -59.02
CA ASN A 55 26.01 67.28 -60.13
C ASN A 55 25.44 68.68 -59.80
N ILE A 56 25.66 69.20 -58.59
CA ILE A 56 25.23 70.55 -58.23
C ILE A 56 26.25 71.59 -58.67
N LEU A 57 25.80 72.51 -59.52
CA LEU A 57 26.55 73.68 -59.95
C LEU A 57 25.89 74.96 -59.42
N ILE A 58 26.65 75.71 -58.63
CA ILE A 58 26.26 77.03 -58.13
C ILE A 58 27.24 78.05 -58.71
N GLN A 59 26.69 79.06 -59.37
CA GLN A 59 27.44 80.18 -59.93
C GLN A 59 26.97 81.48 -59.29
N ASP A 60 27.83 82.49 -59.20
CA ASP A 60 27.34 83.84 -58.91
C ASP A 60 26.73 84.48 -60.18
N ILE A 61 26.04 85.61 -60.02
CA ILE A 61 25.43 86.36 -61.13
C ILE A 61 26.42 86.84 -62.20
N SER A 62 27.73 86.88 -61.91
CA SER A 62 28.76 87.20 -62.92
C SER A 62 29.15 85.99 -63.78
N GLY A 63 28.61 84.81 -63.48
CA GLY A 63 28.90 83.54 -64.14
C GLY A 63 30.10 82.78 -63.57
N LYS A 64 30.71 83.29 -62.49
CA LYS A 64 31.84 82.60 -61.84
C LYS A 64 31.31 81.39 -61.08
N VAL A 65 31.93 80.23 -61.31
CA VAL A 65 31.61 78.99 -60.59
C VAL A 65 32.07 79.10 -59.14
N VAL A 66 31.13 78.93 -58.21
CA VAL A 66 31.35 78.99 -56.75
C VAL A 66 31.36 77.59 -56.16
N TYR A 67 30.55 76.69 -56.71
CA TYR A 67 30.50 75.28 -56.32
C TYR A 67 30.17 74.44 -57.54
N ASN A 68 30.87 73.32 -57.74
CA ASN A 68 30.57 72.38 -58.82
C ASN A 68 30.94 70.97 -58.37
N SER A 69 30.04 70.31 -57.62
CA SER A 69 30.24 68.98 -57.08
C SER A 69 28.92 68.37 -56.57
N SER A 70 28.96 67.19 -55.95
CA SER A 70 27.82 66.60 -55.23
C SER A 70 27.56 67.33 -53.91
N LEU A 71 26.38 67.17 -53.31
CA LEU A 71 26.09 67.56 -51.93
C LEU A 71 25.83 66.28 -51.10
N PRO A 72 26.67 65.95 -50.10
CA PRO A 72 27.93 66.63 -49.76
C PRO A 72 29.04 66.41 -50.82
N GLN A 73 30.08 67.23 -50.78
CA GLN A 73 31.18 67.21 -51.76
C GLN A 73 31.92 65.87 -51.81
N ASP A 74 32.06 65.21 -50.65
CA ASP A 74 32.82 63.98 -50.48
C ASP A 74 31.90 62.74 -50.45
N GLY A 75 31.01 62.63 -51.43
CA GLY A 75 30.14 61.46 -51.59
C GLY A 75 28.78 61.62 -50.92
N SER A 76 28.57 60.98 -49.77
CA SER A 76 27.26 60.87 -49.12
C SER A 76 27.33 61.13 -47.62
N ILE A 77 26.22 61.60 -47.04
CA ILE A 77 26.08 61.78 -45.58
C ILE A 77 25.22 60.66 -45.02
N TYR A 78 25.65 60.08 -43.89
CA TYR A 78 24.86 59.08 -43.17
C TYR A 78 24.31 59.61 -41.85
N ALA A 79 23.10 59.16 -41.50
CA ALA A 79 22.47 59.37 -40.21
C ALA A 79 22.02 58.01 -39.64
N VAL A 80 22.33 57.75 -38.36
CA VAL A 80 21.90 56.53 -37.65
C VAL A 80 20.74 56.88 -36.73
N ILE A 81 19.64 56.14 -36.85
CA ILE A 81 18.40 56.36 -36.12
C ILE A 81 18.10 55.11 -35.30
N SER A 82 17.96 55.26 -33.98
CA SER A 82 17.51 54.17 -33.10
C SER A 82 16.01 54.01 -33.15
N ILE A 83 15.54 52.76 -33.20
CA ILE A 83 14.12 52.42 -33.03
C ILE A 83 13.81 51.94 -31.60
N GLU A 84 14.80 51.81 -30.71
CA GLU A 84 14.53 51.53 -29.29
C GLU A 84 13.77 52.71 -28.65
N GLY A 85 12.80 52.40 -27.81
CA GLY A 85 11.93 53.42 -27.20
C GLY A 85 10.81 53.92 -28.13
N MET A 86 10.81 53.55 -29.42
CA MET A 86 9.69 53.84 -30.32
C MET A 86 8.54 52.84 -30.12
N GLU A 87 7.31 53.27 -30.42
CA GLU A 87 6.16 52.38 -30.46
C GLU A 87 6.30 51.40 -31.63
N ASP A 88 6.12 50.09 -31.36
CA ASP A 88 6.10 49.06 -32.40
C ASP A 88 4.87 49.29 -33.31
N PRO A 89 5.09 49.69 -34.58
CA PRO A 89 4.00 50.02 -35.48
C PRO A 89 3.18 48.78 -35.88
N LEU A 90 3.75 47.57 -35.83
CA LEU A 90 3.03 46.33 -36.15
C LEU A 90 2.00 46.01 -35.07
N PHE A 91 2.37 46.15 -33.80
CA PHE A 91 1.48 45.87 -32.68
C PHE A 91 0.34 46.88 -32.60
N SER A 92 0.66 48.16 -32.82
CA SER A 92 -0.34 49.23 -32.90
C SER A 92 -1.33 48.98 -34.05
N TYR A 93 -0.85 48.58 -35.23
CA TYR A 93 -1.73 48.24 -36.35
C TYR A 93 -2.64 47.03 -36.06
N LEU A 94 -2.07 45.92 -35.58
CA LEU A 94 -2.81 44.68 -35.29
C LEU A 94 -3.90 44.89 -34.24
N THR A 95 -3.68 45.79 -33.30
CA THR A 95 -4.63 46.09 -32.24
C THR A 95 -5.52 47.30 -32.54
N TYR A 96 -5.46 47.84 -33.77
CA TYR A 96 -6.18 49.05 -34.20
C TYR A 96 -5.91 50.27 -33.29
N GLY A 97 -4.67 50.40 -32.80
CA GLY A 97 -4.21 51.48 -31.94
C GLY A 97 -4.65 51.34 -30.47
N ARG A 98 -5.22 50.19 -30.06
CA ARG A 98 -5.67 49.97 -28.68
C ARG A 98 -4.53 49.57 -27.75
N TYR A 99 -3.47 48.98 -28.29
CA TYR A 99 -2.27 48.64 -27.53
C TYR A 99 -1.04 49.09 -28.29
N SER A 100 -0.20 49.84 -27.60
CA SER A 100 1.15 50.17 -28.02
C SER A 100 2.13 49.34 -27.21
N ARG A 101 3.18 48.84 -27.87
CA ARG A 101 4.34 48.24 -27.20
C ARG A 101 5.55 49.06 -27.54
N ILE A 102 6.41 49.30 -26.56
CA ILE A 102 7.68 49.99 -26.80
C ILE A 102 8.70 48.94 -27.25
N VAL A 103 9.42 49.24 -28.33
CA VAL A 103 10.54 48.41 -28.77
C VAL A 103 11.66 48.51 -27.74
N SER A 104 11.98 47.40 -27.10
CA SER A 104 13.06 47.28 -26.11
C SER A 104 13.83 45.99 -26.35
N SER A 105 15.16 46.07 -26.27
CA SER A 105 16.04 44.92 -26.46
C SER A 105 16.14 44.02 -25.22
N CYS A 106 16.18 42.70 -25.45
CA CYS A 106 16.65 41.73 -24.48
C CYS A 106 18.19 41.70 -24.51
N LYS A 107 18.84 41.48 -23.36
CA LYS A 107 20.31 41.37 -23.27
C LYS A 107 20.89 40.13 -24.00
N PHE A 108 20.04 39.23 -24.51
CA PHE A 108 20.44 37.98 -25.15
C PHE A 108 20.01 37.90 -26.63
N MET A 109 20.86 37.29 -27.46
CA MET A 109 20.61 37.08 -28.90
C MET A 109 19.95 35.72 -29.19
N TYR A 110 19.16 35.64 -30.27
CA TYR A 110 18.62 34.39 -30.80
C TYR A 110 18.82 34.32 -32.34
N PRO A 111 19.15 33.16 -32.93
CA PRO A 111 19.60 31.89 -32.35
C PRO A 111 21.12 31.87 -32.13
N ASN A 112 21.57 31.25 -31.04
CA ASN A 112 22.53 31.84 -30.08
C ASN A 112 24.01 31.41 -30.19
N LEU A 113 24.96 32.27 -29.75
CA LEU A 113 26.34 31.91 -29.38
C LEU A 113 26.56 31.78 -27.84
N ALA A 114 25.64 32.24 -26.98
CA ALA A 114 25.70 32.05 -25.51
C ALA A 114 24.31 31.92 -24.86
N LYS A 115 23.97 30.72 -24.34
CA LYS A 115 22.65 30.42 -23.73
C LYS A 115 22.30 31.41 -22.60
N PRO A 116 21.03 31.88 -22.48
CA PRO A 116 20.59 32.85 -21.46
C PRO A 116 20.44 32.25 -20.05
N ILE A 117 21.11 31.13 -19.79
CA ILE A 117 21.06 30.38 -18.53
C ILE A 117 22.50 30.23 -18.06
N LYS A 118 22.81 30.72 -16.86
CA LYS A 118 24.12 30.48 -16.23
C LYS A 118 24.08 29.13 -15.52
N VAL A 119 25.14 28.34 -15.62
CA VAL A 119 25.24 27.00 -15.02
C VAL A 119 26.51 26.91 -14.20
N ILE A 120 26.38 26.47 -12.96
CA ILE A 120 27.50 26.03 -12.12
C ILE A 120 27.42 24.52 -11.89
N GLU A 121 28.58 23.88 -11.90
CA GLU A 121 28.75 22.45 -11.66
C GLU A 121 29.50 22.22 -10.34
N GLY A 122 29.10 21.20 -9.57
CA GLY A 122 29.73 20.84 -8.31
C GLY A 122 29.51 19.37 -7.93
N PHE A 123 30.00 18.99 -6.76
CA PHE A 123 29.61 17.72 -6.13
C PHE A 123 28.26 17.90 -5.46
N GLY A 124 27.36 16.95 -5.66
CA GLY A 124 26.01 16.99 -5.12
C GLY A 124 25.67 15.79 -4.27
N SER A 125 24.98 16.05 -3.16
CA SER A 125 24.30 15.07 -2.32
C SER A 125 22.82 15.44 -2.27
N SER A 126 21.94 14.50 -2.61
CA SER A 126 20.49 14.69 -2.60
C SER A 126 19.78 13.34 -2.66
N ASP A 127 18.59 13.27 -2.10
CA ASP A 127 17.56 12.23 -2.30
C ASP A 127 16.58 12.59 -3.42
N ILE A 128 16.59 13.85 -3.88
CA ILE A 128 15.76 14.40 -4.95
C ILE A 128 16.60 14.60 -6.22
N GLU A 129 16.16 14.03 -7.34
CA GLU A 129 16.84 14.14 -8.65
C GLU A 129 16.94 15.60 -9.14
N LYS A 130 15.86 16.37 -9.01
CA LYS A 130 15.81 17.79 -9.40
C LYS A 130 14.69 18.53 -8.69
N PHE A 131 14.95 19.80 -8.35
CA PHE A 131 13.93 20.72 -7.88
C PHE A 131 14.35 22.17 -8.17
N SER A 132 13.44 23.10 -7.96
CA SER A 132 13.67 24.53 -8.15
C SER A 132 13.18 25.34 -6.96
N GLY A 133 13.83 26.44 -6.66
CA GLY A 133 13.42 27.37 -5.60
C GLY A 133 13.98 28.77 -5.81
N GLN A 134 13.41 29.74 -5.10
CA GLN A 134 14.00 31.06 -5.01
C GLN A 134 15.29 31.00 -4.20
N VAL A 135 16.30 31.72 -4.64
CA VAL A 135 17.59 31.84 -3.97
C VAL A 135 17.51 32.88 -2.87
N SER A 136 18.19 32.61 -1.76
CA SER A 136 18.68 33.67 -0.90
C SER A 136 20.20 33.63 -0.72
N VAL A 137 20.82 34.79 -0.91
CA VAL A 137 22.26 35.00 -0.68
C VAL A 137 22.54 35.59 0.71
N SER A 138 21.48 35.94 1.46
CA SER A 138 21.56 36.51 2.81
C SER A 138 20.99 35.55 3.85
N LEU A 139 21.72 35.34 4.94
CA LEU A 139 21.23 34.54 6.06
C LEU A 139 20.01 35.18 6.76
N GLU A 140 19.83 36.49 6.67
CA GLU A 140 18.68 37.17 7.29
C GLU A 140 17.38 36.85 6.53
N ASN A 141 17.45 36.77 5.20
CA ASN A 141 16.31 36.53 4.31
C ASN A 141 16.05 35.04 4.02
N LEU A 142 16.93 34.15 4.49
CA LEU A 142 16.80 32.71 4.29
C LEU A 142 15.62 32.13 5.09
N THR A 143 14.77 31.38 4.40
CA THR A 143 13.63 30.62 4.91
C THR A 143 13.69 29.18 4.40
N SER A 144 12.99 28.25 5.04
CA SER A 144 13.03 26.80 4.73
C SER A 144 12.57 26.44 3.31
N ASN A 145 11.89 27.35 2.61
CA ASN A 145 11.44 27.22 1.22
C ASN A 145 12.38 27.86 0.18
N LYS A 146 13.52 28.43 0.59
CA LYS A 146 14.52 29.06 -0.30
C LYS A 146 15.80 28.25 -0.36
N ILE A 147 16.49 28.33 -1.50
CA ILE A 147 17.82 27.73 -1.70
C ILE A 147 18.86 28.72 -1.19
N TYR A 148 19.69 28.32 -0.25
CA TYR A 148 20.80 29.15 0.23
C TYR A 148 21.96 29.12 -0.77
N VAL A 149 22.51 30.30 -1.09
CA VAL A 149 23.68 30.46 -1.95
C VAL A 149 24.76 31.23 -1.20
N GLY A 150 25.97 30.68 -1.12
CA GLY A 150 27.08 31.33 -0.41
C GLY A 150 28.44 30.70 -0.67
N ASP A 151 29.50 31.25 -0.06
CA ASP A 151 30.82 30.62 -0.14
C ASP A 151 30.98 29.45 0.84
N TYR A 152 30.23 29.45 1.94
CA TYR A 152 30.34 28.46 3.01
C TYR A 152 28.97 27.95 3.41
N TYR A 153 28.91 26.70 3.86
CA TYR A 153 27.71 26.10 4.44
C TYR A 153 27.27 26.79 5.74
N THR A 154 25.97 26.77 6.01
CA THR A 154 25.31 27.31 7.20
C THR A 154 24.32 26.28 7.75
N GLU A 155 24.19 26.18 9.07
CA GLU A 155 23.26 25.26 9.73
C GLU A 155 21.80 25.75 9.73
N LYS A 156 21.53 26.95 9.20
CA LYS A 156 20.18 27.51 9.13
C LYS A 156 19.35 26.78 8.06
N ASP A 157 18.15 26.33 8.44
CA ASP A 157 17.26 25.54 7.57
C ASP A 157 16.94 26.23 6.24
N ALA A 158 17.00 25.45 5.16
CA ALA A 158 16.86 25.86 3.77
C ALA A 158 16.30 24.71 2.92
N LEU A 159 15.73 25.04 1.76
CA LEU A 159 15.25 24.06 0.78
C LEU A 159 16.40 23.26 0.15
N GLY A 160 17.56 23.89 0.03
CA GLY A 160 18.80 23.29 -0.46
C GLY A 160 19.94 24.30 -0.40
N TYR A 161 21.17 23.85 -0.67
CA TYR A 161 22.38 24.65 -0.51
C TYR A 161 23.23 24.62 -1.79
N ILE A 162 23.72 25.77 -2.24
CA ILE A 162 24.71 25.89 -3.30
C ILE A 162 25.88 26.69 -2.73
N VAL A 163 26.98 26.00 -2.41
CA VAL A 163 28.10 26.58 -1.69
C VAL A 163 29.41 26.43 -2.44
N LYS A 164 30.31 27.41 -2.31
CA LYS A 164 31.64 27.31 -2.93
C LYS A 164 32.45 26.16 -2.34
N ASN A 165 32.53 26.07 -1.02
CA ASN A 165 33.39 25.12 -0.33
C ASN A 165 32.64 23.87 0.16
N GLU A 166 33.34 22.74 0.19
CA GLU A 166 32.86 21.51 0.83
C GLU A 166 32.49 21.74 2.30
N PRO A 167 31.30 21.30 2.76
CA PRO A 167 30.93 21.38 4.16
C PRO A 167 31.82 20.45 4.99
N GLY A 168 32.29 20.93 6.16
CA GLY A 168 33.04 20.11 7.11
C GLY A 168 32.18 19.12 7.92
N VAL A 169 30.90 18.98 7.57
CA VAL A 169 29.87 18.19 8.27
C VAL A 169 28.99 17.47 7.24
N SER A 170 28.31 16.38 7.65
CA SER A 170 27.26 15.77 6.84
C SER A 170 26.05 16.68 6.76
N VAL A 171 25.43 16.78 5.59
CA VAL A 171 24.27 17.65 5.33
C VAL A 171 23.10 16.80 4.85
N ASP A 172 22.02 16.78 5.62
CA ASP A 172 20.82 15.96 5.38
C ASP A 172 19.81 16.63 4.41
N LYS A 173 20.26 17.64 3.68
CA LYS A 173 19.47 18.43 2.72
C LYS A 173 20.19 18.45 1.37
N PRO A 174 19.48 18.66 0.25
CA PRO A 174 20.12 18.75 -1.05
C PRO A 174 21.20 19.84 -1.08
N ILE A 175 22.43 19.47 -1.42
CA ILE A 175 23.57 20.39 -1.40
C ILE A 175 24.46 20.21 -2.63
N ILE A 176 24.90 21.31 -3.22
CA ILE A 176 25.96 21.39 -4.24
C ILE A 176 27.15 22.15 -3.65
N PHE A 177 28.34 21.55 -3.67
CA PHE A 177 29.57 22.16 -3.15
C PHE A 177 30.76 22.01 -4.13
N ASN A 178 31.86 22.73 -3.87
CA ASN A 178 33.03 22.85 -4.78
C ASN A 178 32.60 23.33 -6.18
N THR A 179 31.90 24.46 -6.22
CA THR A 179 31.24 24.98 -7.43
C THR A 179 32.23 25.54 -8.44
N THR A 180 31.95 25.25 -9.72
CA THR A 180 32.82 25.60 -10.84
C THR A 180 32.05 25.96 -12.10
N ILE A 181 32.68 26.73 -12.99
CA ILE A 181 32.28 26.95 -14.38
C ILE A 181 33.44 26.52 -15.26
N ASN A 182 33.21 25.61 -16.22
CA ASN A 182 34.26 25.07 -17.10
C ASN A 182 35.48 24.54 -16.31
N ASN A 183 35.23 23.85 -15.18
CA ASN A 183 36.25 23.37 -14.23
C ASN A 183 37.09 24.43 -13.51
N ILE A 184 36.76 25.71 -13.62
CA ILE A 184 37.36 26.78 -12.83
C ILE A 184 36.46 27.06 -11.63
N GLU A 185 37.04 27.05 -10.43
CA GLU A 185 36.31 27.37 -9.19
C GLU A 185 35.72 28.78 -9.23
N VAL A 186 34.45 28.90 -8.84
CA VAL A 186 33.71 30.16 -8.84
C VAL A 186 32.87 30.25 -7.58
N SER A 187 32.69 31.46 -7.06
CA SER A 187 31.69 31.69 -6.03
C SER A 187 30.29 31.58 -6.65
N PRO A 188 29.35 30.85 -6.03
CA PRO A 188 27.95 30.88 -6.45
C PRO A 188 27.34 32.29 -6.41
N LEU A 189 27.89 33.18 -5.58
CA LEU A 189 27.47 34.59 -5.47
C LEU A 189 27.80 35.42 -6.72
N ASP A 190 28.72 34.96 -7.57
CA ASP A 190 29.00 35.60 -8.87
C ASP A 190 27.95 35.20 -9.94
N VAL A 191 27.12 34.20 -9.63
CA VAL A 191 26.18 33.57 -10.56
C VAL A 191 24.74 33.90 -10.20
N PHE A 192 24.40 33.94 -8.91
CA PHE A 192 23.06 34.17 -8.39
C PHE A 192 22.97 35.43 -7.53
N GLU A 193 21.87 36.16 -7.68
CA GLU A 193 21.46 37.28 -6.82
C GLU A 193 20.29 36.85 -5.90
N ASP A 194 19.98 37.66 -4.87
CA ASP A 194 18.82 37.39 -3.99
C ASP A 194 17.53 37.38 -4.84
N GLU A 195 16.62 36.45 -4.56
CA GLU A 195 15.36 36.22 -5.29
C GLU A 195 15.48 35.58 -6.69
N ASP A 196 16.69 35.30 -7.19
CA ASP A 196 16.86 34.54 -8.43
C ASP A 196 16.21 33.15 -8.34
N ILE A 197 15.74 32.61 -9.47
CA ILE A 197 15.22 31.25 -9.53
C ILE A 197 16.37 30.28 -9.89
N ALA A 198 16.71 29.41 -8.93
CA ALA A 198 17.64 28.32 -9.13
C ALA A 198 16.92 27.00 -9.42
N VAL A 199 17.47 26.22 -10.36
CA VAL A 199 17.13 24.80 -10.55
C VAL A 199 18.34 23.97 -10.18
N MET A 200 18.21 23.10 -9.19
CA MET A 200 19.24 22.14 -8.78
C MET A 200 18.95 20.79 -9.42
N VAL A 201 19.96 20.18 -10.02
CA VAL A 201 19.88 18.87 -10.69
C VAL A 201 21.04 18.01 -10.23
N PHE A 202 20.73 16.78 -9.82
CA PHE A 202 21.67 15.81 -9.31
C PHE A 202 21.67 14.58 -10.21
N GLY A 203 22.85 14.20 -10.70
CA GLY A 203 23.04 13.03 -11.56
C GLY A 203 23.16 11.74 -10.77
N ASN A 204 22.80 10.62 -11.43
CA ASN A 204 22.84 9.25 -10.89
C ASN A 204 21.90 8.98 -9.70
N ILE A 205 20.78 9.70 -9.61
CA ILE A 205 19.70 9.42 -8.67
C ILE A 205 18.46 9.05 -9.48
N SER A 206 18.04 7.78 -9.44
CA SER A 206 16.77 7.32 -9.98
C SER A 206 15.80 7.12 -8.81
N GLY A 207 14.72 7.91 -8.76
CA GLY A 207 13.58 7.70 -7.84
C GLY A 207 13.87 7.86 -6.34
N ALA A 208 12.81 8.14 -5.57
CA ALA A 208 12.89 8.09 -4.12
C ALA A 208 13.25 6.66 -3.68
N TRP A 209 14.24 6.51 -2.82
CA TRP A 209 14.54 5.26 -2.12
C TRP A 209 13.51 5.06 -1.02
N CYS A 210 13.13 3.82 -0.74
CA CYS A 210 12.25 3.56 0.39
C CYS A 210 12.92 4.03 1.69
N PRO A 211 12.27 4.87 2.52
CA PRO A 211 12.90 5.47 3.71
C PRO A 211 13.54 4.44 4.64
N ASP A 212 12.87 3.29 4.80
CA ASP A 212 13.32 2.21 5.67
C ASP A 212 14.41 1.33 5.05
N ALA A 213 14.74 1.49 3.77
CA ALA A 213 15.82 0.78 3.09
C ALA A 213 17.18 1.49 3.25
N SER A 214 17.35 2.29 4.31
CA SER A 214 18.51 3.16 4.50
C SER A 214 19.85 2.41 4.63
N ALA A 215 19.81 1.14 5.06
CA ALA A 215 20.97 0.26 5.20
C ALA A 215 21.49 -0.36 3.88
N TYR A 216 20.69 -0.31 2.80
CA TYR A 216 21.03 -0.97 1.54
C TYR A 216 21.71 0.01 0.57
N GLU A 217 22.73 -0.47 -0.12
CA GLU A 217 23.57 0.32 -1.03
C GLU A 217 23.15 0.17 -2.49
N TYR A 218 22.40 -0.89 -2.80
CA TYR A 218 21.97 -1.24 -4.15
C TYR A 218 20.49 -1.57 -4.17
N ARG A 219 19.85 -1.40 -5.33
CA ARG A 219 18.55 -2.00 -5.61
C ARG A 219 18.41 -2.40 -7.08
N VAL A 220 17.51 -3.33 -7.35
CA VAL A 220 17.04 -3.66 -8.71
C VAL A 220 15.53 -3.59 -8.74
N GLU A 221 14.98 -3.07 -9.83
CA GLU A 221 13.57 -3.18 -10.12
C GLU A 221 13.30 -4.59 -10.66
N MET A 222 12.25 -5.22 -10.13
CA MET A 222 11.78 -6.55 -10.49
C MET A 222 10.34 -6.45 -10.99
N ASN A 223 10.11 -6.87 -12.23
CA ASN A 223 8.79 -6.89 -12.85
C ASN A 223 8.33 -8.32 -13.15
N ILE A 224 7.19 -8.70 -12.60
CA ILE A 224 6.51 -9.96 -12.93
C ILE A 224 5.63 -9.70 -14.17
N SER A 225 5.70 -10.62 -15.14
CA SER A 225 4.93 -10.53 -16.37
C SER A 225 3.43 -10.51 -16.07
N SER A 226 2.63 -9.82 -16.87
CA SER A 226 1.18 -9.77 -16.65
C SER A 226 0.48 -11.12 -16.83
N SER A 227 1.12 -12.09 -17.49
CA SER A 227 0.59 -13.45 -17.63
C SER A 227 0.79 -14.30 -16.38
N ASP A 228 1.86 -14.02 -15.63
CA ASP A 228 2.24 -14.80 -14.45
C ASP A 228 1.86 -14.07 -13.16
N PHE A 229 1.58 -12.76 -13.23
CA PHE A 229 1.19 -11.98 -12.08
C PHE A 229 -0.25 -12.28 -11.67
N HIS A 230 -0.39 -12.92 -10.52
CA HIS A 230 -1.62 -13.04 -9.78
C HIS A 230 -1.47 -12.30 -8.45
N PRO A 231 -2.35 -11.36 -8.09
CA PRO A 231 -2.21 -10.60 -6.84
C PRO A 231 -2.40 -11.51 -5.62
N ASN A 232 -1.67 -11.23 -4.53
CA ASN A 232 -1.78 -11.93 -3.23
C ASN A 232 -1.54 -13.45 -3.30
N THR A 233 -0.80 -13.89 -4.31
CA THR A 233 -0.55 -15.30 -4.61
C THR A 233 0.87 -15.67 -4.23
N LEU A 234 1.02 -16.84 -3.60
CA LEU A 234 2.33 -17.42 -3.34
C LEU A 234 3.05 -17.65 -4.67
N THR A 235 4.23 -17.05 -4.82
CA THR A 235 4.98 -17.00 -6.06
C THR A 235 6.44 -17.33 -5.82
N LEU A 236 6.95 -18.32 -6.53
CA LEU A 236 8.36 -18.66 -6.62
C LEU A 236 9.01 -17.84 -7.74
N LEU A 237 10.00 -17.03 -7.37
CA LEU A 237 10.82 -16.25 -8.27
C LEU A 237 12.08 -17.02 -8.63
N VAL A 238 12.22 -17.37 -9.90
CA VAL A 238 13.45 -17.94 -10.45
C VAL A 238 14.32 -16.80 -10.97
N THR A 239 15.33 -16.43 -10.21
CA THR A 239 16.12 -15.22 -10.41
C THR A 239 17.54 -15.57 -10.86
N PRO A 240 18.05 -14.98 -11.95
CA PRO A 240 19.43 -15.23 -12.36
C PRO A 240 20.41 -14.56 -11.37
N PRO A 241 21.53 -15.21 -10.99
CA PRO A 241 22.50 -14.62 -10.06
C PRO A 241 23.10 -13.29 -10.54
N SER A 242 23.10 -13.06 -11.85
CA SER A 242 23.50 -11.79 -12.46
C SER A 242 22.58 -10.61 -12.10
N ALA A 243 21.34 -10.84 -11.66
CA ALA A 243 20.47 -9.77 -11.20
C ALA A 243 20.95 -9.16 -9.87
N LEU A 244 21.63 -9.93 -9.02
CA LEU A 244 22.00 -9.53 -7.65
C LEU A 244 23.51 -9.67 -7.37
N THR A 245 24.37 -9.31 -8.33
CA THR A 245 25.82 -9.65 -8.32
C THR A 245 26.61 -9.17 -7.11
N ASN A 246 26.19 -8.10 -6.41
CA ASN A 246 26.89 -7.56 -5.24
C ASN A 246 26.17 -7.84 -3.91
N ALA A 247 25.06 -8.58 -3.92
CA ALA A 247 24.42 -8.95 -2.68
C ALA A 247 25.33 -9.92 -1.91
N TYR A 248 25.58 -9.64 -0.64
CA TYR A 248 26.19 -10.64 0.23
C TYR A 248 25.24 -11.84 0.37
N HIS A 249 25.76 -13.05 0.20
CA HIS A 249 25.03 -14.29 0.47
C HIS A 249 25.98 -15.44 0.85
N ASN A 250 25.45 -16.45 1.54
CA ASN A 250 26.15 -17.71 1.83
C ASN A 250 25.44 -18.96 1.30
N GLY A 251 24.35 -18.77 0.54
CA GLY A 251 23.56 -19.83 -0.08
C GLY A 251 22.13 -19.92 0.45
N THR A 252 21.95 -19.68 1.74
CA THR A 252 20.63 -19.69 2.42
C THR A 252 20.30 -18.34 3.07
N LEU A 253 21.32 -17.57 3.47
CA LEU A 253 21.19 -16.20 3.93
C LEU A 253 21.67 -15.24 2.84
N ALA A 254 20.98 -14.10 2.69
CA ALA A 254 21.43 -12.99 1.88
C ALA A 254 21.07 -11.63 2.49
N SER A 255 21.86 -10.61 2.20
CA SER A 255 21.64 -9.24 2.69
C SER A 255 20.71 -8.47 1.76
N ILE A 256 19.43 -8.87 1.75
CA ILE A 256 18.39 -8.34 0.85
C ILE A 256 17.11 -7.93 1.58
N ARG A 257 16.31 -7.05 0.96
CA ARG A 257 14.89 -6.77 1.30
C ARG A 257 14.09 -6.57 0.02
N VAL A 258 12.83 -6.98 0.05
CA VAL A 258 11.89 -6.81 -1.07
C VAL A 258 10.83 -5.78 -0.68
N TYR A 259 10.58 -4.81 -1.53
CA TYR A 259 9.54 -3.80 -1.38
C TYR A 259 8.64 -3.78 -2.62
N ASP A 260 7.36 -3.44 -2.43
CA ASP A 260 6.49 -3.07 -3.54
C ASP A 260 6.77 -1.62 -4.02
N SER A 261 6.05 -1.17 -5.05
CA SER A 261 6.21 0.20 -5.57
C SER A 261 5.71 1.30 -4.63
N GLY A 262 4.97 0.95 -3.57
CA GLY A 262 4.52 1.85 -2.51
C GLY A 262 5.46 1.90 -1.30
N CYS A 263 6.63 1.25 -1.38
CA CYS A 263 7.57 1.09 -0.26
C CYS A 263 7.02 0.28 0.94
N ASN A 264 6.05 -0.60 0.71
CA ASN A 264 5.66 -1.59 1.71
C ASN A 264 6.60 -2.80 1.62
N PRO A 265 7.13 -3.30 2.74
CA PRO A 265 7.98 -4.48 2.73
C PRO A 265 7.15 -5.72 2.38
N VAL A 266 7.69 -6.56 1.50
CA VAL A 266 7.05 -7.78 1.01
C VAL A 266 7.66 -8.98 1.73
N SER A 267 6.81 -9.86 2.28
CA SER A 267 7.26 -11.12 2.87
C SER A 267 8.00 -11.96 1.82
N PHE A 268 9.16 -12.50 2.19
CA PHE A 268 9.93 -13.36 1.31
C PHE A 268 10.72 -14.42 2.06
N TRP A 269 11.09 -15.49 1.38
CA TRP A 269 11.99 -16.52 1.88
C TRP A 269 12.93 -17.01 0.78
N ILE A 270 14.20 -17.21 1.12
CA ILE A 270 15.25 -17.68 0.21
C ILE A 270 15.31 -19.21 0.32
N GLU A 271 14.82 -19.91 -0.70
CA GLU A 271 14.94 -21.37 -0.76
C GLU A 271 16.37 -21.79 -1.11
N LYS A 272 16.99 -21.05 -2.04
CA LYS A 272 18.30 -21.39 -2.62
C LYS A 272 18.95 -20.18 -3.25
N TRP A 273 20.27 -20.05 -3.11
CA TRP A 273 21.08 -19.07 -3.84
C TRP A 273 22.44 -19.66 -4.22
N ASP A 274 22.65 -19.97 -5.50
CA ASP A 274 23.95 -20.46 -5.99
C ASP A 274 24.41 -19.75 -7.28
N SER A 275 25.38 -20.34 -7.99
CA SER A 275 25.93 -19.78 -9.23
C SER A 275 25.02 -19.94 -10.44
N ASP A 276 24.03 -20.81 -10.37
CA ASP A 276 23.14 -21.15 -11.48
C ASP A 276 21.82 -20.39 -11.36
N GLU A 277 21.22 -20.37 -10.16
CA GLU A 277 19.93 -19.72 -9.90
C GLU A 277 19.78 -19.24 -8.45
N ILE A 278 18.89 -18.26 -8.27
CA ILE A 278 18.40 -17.81 -6.97
C ILE A 278 16.88 -18.05 -6.94
N LEU A 279 16.42 -18.78 -5.92
CA LEU A 279 15.02 -19.10 -5.71
C LEU A 279 14.50 -18.35 -4.49
N ILE A 280 13.58 -17.42 -4.73
CA ILE A 280 12.98 -16.57 -3.70
C ILE A 280 11.47 -16.75 -3.75
N TRP A 281 10.87 -17.15 -2.64
CA TRP A 281 9.42 -17.17 -2.46
C TRP A 281 8.96 -15.80 -2.00
N ILE A 282 7.87 -15.30 -2.61
CA ILE A 282 7.16 -14.10 -2.15
C ILE A 282 5.66 -14.37 -2.13
N LYS A 283 4.91 -13.56 -1.37
CA LYS A 283 3.48 -13.37 -1.61
C LYS A 283 3.33 -12.05 -2.37
N THR A 284 2.87 -12.12 -3.61
CA THR A 284 2.70 -10.92 -4.45
C THR A 284 1.72 -9.94 -3.81
N THR A 285 1.88 -8.65 -4.06
CA THR A 285 0.94 -7.61 -3.61
C THR A 285 -0.09 -7.32 -4.70
N THR A 286 -0.67 -6.12 -4.72
CA THR A 286 -1.56 -5.66 -5.80
C THR A 286 -0.80 -5.13 -7.03
N THR A 287 0.53 -5.02 -6.97
CA THR A 287 1.37 -4.53 -8.06
C THR A 287 2.22 -5.64 -8.64
N ASN A 288 2.50 -5.61 -9.94
CA ASN A 288 3.43 -6.55 -10.58
C ASN A 288 4.89 -6.03 -10.59
N GLN A 289 5.12 -4.84 -10.03
CA GLN A 289 6.41 -4.18 -9.91
C GLN A 289 6.86 -4.17 -8.46
N TYR A 290 8.13 -4.49 -8.26
CA TYR A 290 8.80 -4.63 -6.97
C TYR A 290 10.23 -4.10 -7.06
N PHE A 291 10.85 -3.90 -5.90
CA PHE A 291 12.26 -3.53 -5.78
C PHE A 291 12.96 -4.46 -4.79
N ILE A 292 14.06 -5.08 -5.22
CA ILE A 292 14.95 -5.83 -4.33
C ILE A 292 16.11 -4.91 -3.96
N TYR A 293 16.18 -4.52 -2.70
CA TYR A 293 17.29 -3.77 -2.10
C TYR A 293 18.31 -4.75 -1.54
N TYR A 294 19.61 -4.47 -1.71
CA TYR A 294 20.67 -5.36 -1.26
C TYR A 294 21.97 -4.62 -0.92
N THR A 295 22.83 -5.28 -0.14
CA THR A 295 24.12 -4.74 0.32
C THR A 295 25.20 -5.82 0.34
N THR A 296 26.47 -5.38 0.38
CA THR A 296 27.64 -6.27 0.57
C THR A 296 27.91 -6.56 2.05
N ASP A 297 27.25 -5.87 2.97
CA ASP A 297 27.46 -6.02 4.41
C ASP A 297 26.76 -7.27 4.97
N PRO A 298 27.51 -8.29 5.45
CA PRO A 298 26.95 -9.51 6.02
C PRO A 298 26.09 -9.30 7.26
N ALA A 299 26.18 -8.15 7.93
CA ALA A 299 25.39 -7.86 9.14
C ALA A 299 23.87 -7.83 8.87
N TYR A 300 23.46 -7.70 7.61
CA TYR A 300 22.06 -7.69 7.18
C TYR A 300 21.60 -9.01 6.57
N ALA A 301 22.43 -10.07 6.66
CA ALA A 301 22.12 -11.36 6.08
C ALA A 301 20.95 -12.04 6.83
N ILE A 302 19.92 -12.39 6.07
CA ILE A 302 18.70 -13.05 6.54
C ILE A 302 18.27 -14.11 5.53
N ASP A 303 17.50 -15.10 5.95
CA ASP A 303 16.88 -16.10 5.07
C ASP A 303 15.50 -15.66 4.56
N GLY A 304 14.90 -14.63 5.17
CA GLY A 304 13.59 -14.14 4.80
C GLY A 304 13.08 -12.97 5.62
N TYR A 305 11.94 -12.43 5.21
CA TYR A 305 11.13 -11.46 5.95
C TYR A 305 9.74 -12.02 6.12
N ASN A 306 9.23 -12.09 7.37
CA ASN A 306 7.89 -12.61 7.66
C ASN A 306 7.62 -13.95 6.95
N LYS A 307 8.63 -14.81 6.84
CA LYS A 307 8.59 -16.08 6.09
C LYS A 307 7.55 -17.06 6.63
N GLU A 308 7.29 -17.03 7.94
CA GLU A 308 6.24 -17.82 8.61
C GLU A 308 4.82 -17.52 8.06
N THR A 309 4.61 -16.38 7.39
CA THR A 309 3.30 -16.02 6.81
C THR A 309 3.17 -16.37 5.33
N LEU A 310 4.20 -16.95 4.71
CA LEU A 310 4.20 -17.28 3.28
C LEU A 310 3.50 -18.61 2.99
N PHE A 311 3.64 -19.56 3.90
CA PHE A 311 3.19 -20.94 3.74
C PHE A 311 2.23 -21.29 4.87
N ASP A 312 1.35 -22.26 4.63
CA ASP A 312 0.44 -22.78 5.65
C ASP A 312 1.20 -23.66 6.65
N LEU A 313 2.24 -24.35 6.18
CA LEU A 313 3.28 -24.99 6.99
C LEU A 313 4.64 -24.47 6.55
N TYR A 314 5.39 -23.93 7.50
CA TYR A 314 6.81 -23.60 7.34
C TYR A 314 7.55 -24.08 8.58
N ASP A 315 8.59 -24.89 8.40
CA ASP A 315 9.51 -25.23 9.48
C ASP A 315 10.91 -25.42 8.93
N ASP A 316 11.85 -24.63 9.42
CA ASP A 316 13.30 -24.75 9.19
C ASP A 316 14.01 -25.48 10.34
N PHE A 317 13.24 -26.00 11.30
CA PHE A 317 13.71 -26.74 12.47
C PHE A 317 14.75 -25.98 13.30
N GLU A 318 14.72 -24.65 13.25
CA GLU A 318 15.55 -23.80 14.09
C GLU A 318 15.17 -23.93 15.57
N GLY A 319 16.15 -23.73 16.45
CA GLY A 319 15.98 -23.84 17.89
C GLY A 319 16.36 -25.19 18.49
N THR A 320 16.14 -25.35 19.81
CA THR A 320 16.70 -26.48 20.59
C THR A 320 15.72 -27.63 20.84
N SER A 321 14.48 -27.53 20.35
CA SER A 321 13.43 -28.54 20.52
C SER A 321 12.45 -28.47 19.35
N ILE A 322 11.81 -29.60 19.02
CA ILE A 322 10.73 -29.64 18.02
C ILE A 322 9.62 -28.65 18.39
N ASP A 323 9.17 -27.86 17.42
CA ASP A 323 8.06 -26.93 17.61
C ASP A 323 6.73 -27.70 17.72
N THR A 324 6.29 -27.93 18.96
CA THR A 324 5.03 -28.63 19.26
C THR A 324 3.78 -27.79 18.96
N THR A 325 3.95 -26.55 18.49
CA THR A 325 2.83 -25.77 17.91
C THR A 325 2.63 -26.11 16.43
N LYS A 326 3.65 -26.65 15.76
CA LYS A 326 3.61 -27.08 14.35
C LYS A 326 3.44 -28.59 14.19
N TRP A 327 3.96 -29.39 15.12
CA TRP A 327 4.00 -30.86 15.01
C TRP A 327 3.49 -31.60 16.24
N ASP A 328 2.83 -32.73 16.01
CA ASP A 328 2.65 -33.80 16.98
C ASP A 328 3.79 -34.82 16.85
N VAL A 329 4.42 -35.14 17.99
CA VAL A 329 5.57 -36.07 18.03
C VAL A 329 5.06 -37.51 18.18
N LEU A 330 5.19 -38.30 17.12
CA LEU A 330 4.70 -39.68 17.04
C LEU A 330 5.80 -40.72 17.29
N GLY A 331 7.06 -40.36 17.01
CA GLY A 331 8.20 -41.28 17.05
C GLY A 331 9.52 -40.63 17.48
N SER A 332 10.63 -41.28 17.16
CA SER A 332 11.98 -40.82 17.56
C SER A 332 12.54 -39.78 16.59
N ALA A 333 12.32 -38.51 16.91
CA ALA A 333 12.91 -37.37 16.22
C ALA A 333 13.48 -36.34 17.22
N ALA A 334 14.49 -35.57 16.79
CA ALA A 334 15.09 -34.49 17.56
C ALA A 334 15.61 -33.41 16.62
N VAL A 335 15.77 -32.17 17.09
CA VAL A 335 16.49 -31.13 16.35
C VAL A 335 17.91 -31.01 16.88
N ASP A 336 18.86 -30.66 16.01
CA ASP A 336 20.29 -30.58 16.35
C ASP A 336 20.72 -29.25 17.00
N GLY A 337 19.82 -28.26 17.05
CA GLY A 337 20.08 -26.92 17.56
C GLY A 337 20.52 -25.90 16.51
N ASN A 338 20.69 -26.30 15.24
CA ASN A 338 21.21 -25.47 14.15
C ASN A 338 20.41 -25.65 12.84
N GLY A 339 19.07 -25.76 12.93
CA GLY A 339 18.21 -25.81 11.74
C GLY A 339 18.18 -27.17 11.05
N THR A 340 18.24 -28.27 11.80
CA THR A 340 18.09 -29.61 11.21
C THR A 340 17.33 -30.56 12.13
N LEU A 341 16.27 -31.16 11.59
CA LEU A 341 15.58 -32.28 12.19
C LEU A 341 16.32 -33.59 11.90
N ILE A 342 16.66 -34.31 12.95
CA ILE A 342 17.21 -35.66 12.93
C ILE A 342 16.08 -36.66 13.18
N VAL A 343 15.78 -37.47 12.18
CA VAL A 343 14.85 -38.60 12.26
C VAL A 343 15.67 -39.88 12.43
N SER A 344 15.57 -40.50 13.61
CA SER A 344 16.36 -41.69 13.91
C SER A 344 15.86 -42.89 13.11
N ALA A 345 16.79 -43.70 12.62
CA ALA A 345 16.48 -44.96 11.94
C ALA A 345 15.57 -45.85 12.81
N GLY A 346 14.57 -46.45 12.19
CA GLY A 346 13.57 -47.30 12.84
C GLY A 346 12.68 -48.00 11.82
N GLU A 347 11.94 -49.01 12.25
CA GLU A 347 11.03 -49.77 11.40
C GLU A 347 9.75 -48.96 11.12
N LYS A 348 9.43 -48.74 9.83
CA LYS A 348 8.14 -48.22 9.29
C LYS A 348 7.43 -47.20 10.19
N ALA A 349 8.10 -46.11 10.52
CA ALA A 349 7.63 -45.13 11.48
C ALA A 349 7.20 -43.81 10.81
N SER A 350 6.03 -43.31 11.22
CA SER A 350 5.73 -41.87 11.15
C SER A 350 6.27 -41.23 12.41
N VAL A 351 7.09 -40.19 12.29
CA VAL A 351 7.79 -39.59 13.44
C VAL A 351 7.22 -38.26 13.86
N LEU A 352 6.74 -37.44 12.91
CA LEU A 352 6.06 -36.17 13.15
C LEU A 352 4.80 -36.11 12.28
N GLU A 353 3.73 -35.49 12.79
CA GLU A 353 2.50 -35.17 12.04
C GLU A 353 2.16 -33.68 12.18
N SER A 354 1.76 -33.02 11.10
CA SER A 354 1.47 -31.59 11.10
C SER A 354 0.22 -31.28 11.92
N LYS A 355 0.29 -30.23 12.75
CA LYS A 355 -0.88 -29.68 13.43
C LYS A 355 -1.77 -28.87 12.50
N VAL A 356 -1.20 -28.28 11.46
CA VAL A 356 -2.00 -27.68 10.38
C VAL A 356 -2.70 -28.76 9.55
N SER A 357 -3.96 -28.50 9.23
CA SER A 357 -4.85 -29.30 8.40
C SER A 357 -5.13 -28.60 7.07
N PHE A 358 -5.11 -29.34 5.96
CA PHE A 358 -5.34 -28.80 4.62
C PHE A 358 -6.65 -29.33 4.02
N ASN A 359 -7.43 -28.47 3.38
CA ASN A 359 -8.72 -28.82 2.76
C ASN A 359 -8.78 -28.49 1.26
N TYR A 360 -7.61 -28.33 0.64
CA TYR A 360 -7.43 -28.03 -0.79
C TYR A 360 -6.24 -28.82 -1.33
N PRO A 361 -6.07 -28.92 -2.67
CA PRO A 361 -4.84 -29.43 -3.28
C PRO A 361 -3.61 -28.70 -2.74
N ILE A 362 -2.56 -29.44 -2.38
CA ILE A 362 -1.36 -28.90 -1.75
C ILE A 362 -0.10 -29.22 -2.55
N PHE A 363 0.92 -28.40 -2.34
CA PHE A 363 2.30 -28.83 -2.56
C PHE A 363 2.99 -29.01 -1.22
N VAL A 364 3.96 -29.91 -1.17
CA VAL A 364 4.91 -30.07 -0.07
C VAL A 364 6.31 -30.03 -0.66
N ARG A 365 7.14 -29.10 -0.23
CA ARG A 365 8.58 -29.13 -0.53
C ARG A 365 9.36 -29.37 0.73
N TYR A 366 10.44 -30.12 0.62
CA TYR A 366 11.32 -30.37 1.75
C TYR A 366 12.75 -30.63 1.27
N LYS A 367 13.71 -30.43 2.16
CA LYS A 367 15.12 -30.69 1.88
C LYS A 367 15.66 -31.73 2.86
N MET A 368 16.17 -32.85 2.33
CA MET A 368 16.53 -34.03 3.12
C MET A 368 17.86 -34.64 2.66
N LYS A 369 18.58 -35.28 3.59
CA LYS A 369 19.69 -36.22 3.32
C LYS A 369 19.69 -37.41 4.26
N SER A 370 20.44 -38.45 3.90
CA SER A 370 20.72 -39.61 4.73
C SER A 370 22.02 -39.46 5.54
N THR A 371 22.26 -40.40 6.45
CA THR A 371 23.56 -40.58 7.13
C THR A 371 24.58 -41.28 6.21
N SER A 372 24.12 -42.25 5.42
CA SER A 372 24.92 -43.16 4.60
C SER A 372 24.28 -43.34 3.22
N GLY A 373 25.09 -43.39 2.17
CA GLY A 373 24.65 -43.67 0.81
C GLY A 373 24.67 -45.16 0.43
N THR A 374 24.92 -46.05 1.40
CA THR A 374 25.09 -47.50 1.17
C THR A 374 24.24 -48.39 2.07
N SER A 375 23.73 -47.84 3.16
CA SER A 375 22.78 -48.51 4.04
C SER A 375 21.38 -48.17 3.54
N ASP A 376 20.45 -49.11 3.67
CA ASP A 376 18.99 -48.93 3.51
C ASP A 376 18.53 -47.52 3.93
N PHE A 377 17.64 -46.88 3.16
CA PHE A 377 17.15 -45.53 3.41
C PHE A 377 15.76 -45.31 2.82
N ASP A 378 14.67 -45.65 3.51
CA ASP A 378 13.36 -45.20 3.06
C ASP A 378 12.91 -43.98 3.89
N ALA A 379 13.09 -42.76 3.39
CA ALA A 379 12.65 -41.57 4.11
C ALA A 379 12.03 -40.51 3.21
N GLY A 380 11.17 -39.70 3.81
CA GLY A 380 10.51 -38.58 3.13
C GLY A 380 9.27 -38.13 3.89
N ILE A 381 8.18 -37.90 3.16
CA ILE A 381 6.92 -37.42 3.74
C ILE A 381 5.76 -38.34 3.37
N ALA A 382 4.69 -38.30 4.16
CA ALA A 382 3.41 -38.88 3.79
C ALA A 382 2.30 -37.82 3.85
N VAL A 383 1.30 -37.98 2.99
CA VAL A 383 0.02 -37.27 3.10
C VAL A 383 -0.98 -38.25 3.69
N VAL A 384 -1.51 -37.91 4.86
CA VAL A 384 -2.57 -38.67 5.54
C VAL A 384 -3.89 -37.93 5.46
N PHE A 385 -4.96 -38.71 5.54
CA PHE A 385 -6.33 -38.25 5.32
C PHE A 385 -7.15 -38.44 6.59
N GLY A 386 -8.04 -37.50 6.86
CA GLY A 386 -8.91 -37.49 8.02
C GLY A 386 -8.24 -36.87 9.25
N ILE A 387 -8.99 -36.90 10.34
CA ILE A 387 -8.64 -36.30 11.63
C ILE A 387 -8.34 -37.39 12.66
N SER A 388 -7.36 -37.13 13.52
CA SER A 388 -7.19 -37.89 14.75
C SER A 388 -8.27 -37.48 15.76
N GLY A 389 -8.82 -38.44 16.52
CA GLY A 389 -9.69 -38.15 17.66
C GLY A 389 -11.21 -38.17 17.44
N GLY A 390 -11.73 -38.84 16.41
CA GLY A 390 -13.16 -39.13 16.28
C GLY A 390 -13.86 -38.39 15.14
N GLU A 391 -15.20 -38.42 15.13
CA GLU A 391 -15.99 -37.67 14.17
C GLU A 391 -16.05 -36.19 14.56
N ARG A 392 -15.95 -35.28 13.58
CA ARG A 392 -16.07 -33.83 13.77
C ARG A 392 -16.96 -33.24 12.69
N LEU A 393 -17.51 -32.07 12.95
CA LEU A 393 -18.16 -31.24 11.94
C LEU A 393 -17.13 -30.21 11.44
N LEU A 394 -16.75 -30.30 10.17
CA LEU A 394 -15.98 -29.26 9.49
C LEU A 394 -16.96 -28.15 9.08
N VAL A 395 -16.64 -26.90 9.39
CA VAL A 395 -17.38 -25.72 8.94
C VAL A 395 -16.43 -24.80 8.20
N ASN A 396 -16.64 -24.65 6.90
CA ASN A 396 -15.99 -23.62 6.10
C ASN A 396 -16.86 -22.38 6.09
N VAL A 397 -16.29 -21.26 6.51
CA VAL A 397 -16.91 -19.94 6.48
C VAL A 397 -16.20 -19.13 5.43
N THR A 398 -16.94 -18.51 4.51
CA THR A 398 -16.39 -17.53 3.58
C THR A 398 -17.08 -16.19 3.78
N TYR A 399 -16.32 -15.12 3.63
CA TYR A 399 -16.81 -13.74 3.64
C TYR A 399 -16.51 -13.11 2.29
N ALA A 400 -17.51 -12.48 1.68
CA ALA A 400 -17.37 -11.77 0.41
C ALA A 400 -18.01 -10.38 0.49
N GLY A 401 -17.29 -9.40 1.04
CA GLY A 401 -17.86 -8.09 1.37
C GLY A 401 -16.84 -6.95 1.38
N ALA A 402 -17.05 -5.96 2.26
CA ALA A 402 -16.13 -4.84 2.46
C ALA A 402 -14.78 -5.31 3.03
N GLN A 403 -13.75 -4.47 2.97
CA GLN A 403 -12.47 -4.83 3.59
C GLN A 403 -12.65 -4.98 5.09
N ILE A 404 -12.18 -6.09 5.66
CA ILE A 404 -12.08 -6.28 7.10
C ILE A 404 -10.73 -5.70 7.52
N PRO A 405 -10.67 -4.59 8.30
CA PRO A 405 -9.42 -3.89 8.61
C PRO A 405 -8.40 -4.75 9.37
N ASP A 406 -8.90 -5.64 10.22
CA ASP A 406 -8.11 -6.60 11.01
C ASP A 406 -8.87 -7.91 11.02
N TYR A 407 -8.40 -8.85 10.21
CA TYR A 407 -9.01 -10.16 9.97
C TYR A 407 -8.61 -11.22 11.01
N THR A 408 -8.03 -10.81 12.15
CA THR A 408 -7.62 -11.69 13.25
C THR A 408 -8.39 -11.40 14.53
N ASN A 409 -8.55 -12.41 15.39
CA ASN A 409 -9.29 -12.32 16.65
C ASN A 409 -10.66 -11.65 16.46
N ILE A 410 -11.42 -12.11 15.47
CA ILE A 410 -12.77 -11.63 15.17
C ILE A 410 -13.80 -12.60 15.74
N GLN A 411 -14.92 -12.05 16.20
CA GLN A 411 -16.12 -12.79 16.54
C GLN A 411 -16.86 -13.18 15.26
N ILE A 412 -16.70 -14.43 14.83
CA ILE A 412 -17.26 -14.97 13.60
C ILE A 412 -18.53 -15.76 13.97
N PRO A 413 -19.71 -15.39 13.44
CA PRO A 413 -20.91 -16.19 13.62
C PRO A 413 -20.86 -17.39 12.68
N ILE A 414 -21.30 -18.54 13.17
CA ILE A 414 -21.50 -19.78 12.42
C ILE A 414 -22.99 -20.07 12.45
N LYS A 415 -23.66 -19.84 11.32
CA LYS A 415 -25.08 -20.15 11.11
C LYS A 415 -25.18 -21.55 10.51
N LEU A 416 -25.80 -22.47 11.24
CA LEU A 416 -26.07 -23.83 10.78
C LEU A 416 -27.58 -23.99 10.60
N GLU A 417 -28.02 -24.15 9.35
CA GLU A 417 -29.42 -24.32 8.99
C GLU A 417 -29.59 -25.20 7.74
N GLY A 418 -30.79 -25.75 7.55
CA GLY A 418 -31.09 -26.59 6.39
C GLY A 418 -30.14 -27.79 6.27
N THR A 419 -29.46 -27.94 5.13
CA THR A 419 -28.53 -29.07 4.90
C THR A 419 -27.25 -29.02 5.74
N ASP A 420 -26.91 -27.86 6.29
CA ASP A 420 -25.73 -27.68 7.15
C ASP A 420 -26.08 -27.92 8.63
N PHE A 421 -27.36 -28.13 8.98
CA PHE A 421 -27.78 -28.34 10.36
C PHE A 421 -27.37 -29.72 10.89
N PRO A 422 -26.64 -29.80 12.03
CA PRO A 422 -26.11 -31.06 12.52
C PRO A 422 -27.07 -31.74 13.52
N ASP A 423 -28.09 -32.43 13.00
CA ASP A 423 -29.13 -33.12 13.78
C ASP A 423 -28.62 -34.27 14.68
N TYR A 424 -27.39 -34.72 14.45
CA TYR A 424 -26.69 -35.76 15.21
C TYR A 424 -25.91 -35.23 16.43
N ILE A 425 -25.85 -33.91 16.64
CA ILE A 425 -25.21 -33.29 17.82
C ILE A 425 -26.22 -33.20 18.96
N ASN A 426 -25.84 -33.73 20.13
CA ASN A 426 -26.64 -33.58 21.34
C ASN A 426 -26.66 -32.12 21.78
N ALA A 427 -27.84 -31.50 21.72
CA ALA A 427 -28.07 -30.11 22.04
C ALA A 427 -29.45 -29.90 22.66
N GLN A 428 -29.54 -28.96 23.61
CA GLN A 428 -30.76 -28.62 24.34
C GLN A 428 -30.65 -27.19 24.90
N ASP A 429 -31.73 -26.40 24.86
CA ASP A 429 -31.85 -25.11 25.56
C ASP A 429 -30.67 -24.15 25.32
N ASN A 430 -30.28 -23.94 24.06
CA ASN A 430 -29.09 -23.15 23.66
C ASN A 430 -27.76 -23.67 24.23
N THR A 431 -27.69 -24.95 24.55
CA THR A 431 -26.45 -25.65 24.92
C THR A 431 -26.21 -26.82 23.96
N ALA A 432 -24.95 -27.15 23.69
CA ALA A 432 -24.59 -28.31 22.88
C ALA A 432 -23.33 -28.98 23.43
N GLU A 433 -23.18 -30.28 23.15
CA GLU A 433 -21.99 -31.04 23.55
C GLU A 433 -20.82 -30.81 22.60
N ILE A 434 -20.32 -29.58 22.49
CA ILE A 434 -19.33 -29.21 21.49
C ILE A 434 -18.03 -28.61 22.06
N LYS A 435 -16.97 -28.74 21.26
CA LYS A 435 -15.73 -27.96 21.32
C LYS A 435 -15.37 -27.50 19.91
N VAL A 436 -14.74 -26.33 19.79
CA VAL A 436 -14.38 -25.75 18.49
C VAL A 436 -12.87 -25.61 18.39
N TYR A 437 -12.31 -25.93 17.22
CA TYR A 437 -10.89 -25.83 16.91
C TYR A 437 -10.68 -25.08 15.59
N ASP A 438 -9.57 -24.37 15.45
CA ASP A 438 -9.11 -23.84 14.15
C ASP A 438 -8.43 -24.94 13.30
N ASN A 439 -7.95 -24.57 12.12
CA ASN A 439 -7.23 -25.48 11.23
C ASN A 439 -5.79 -25.80 11.68
N GLN A 440 -5.30 -25.21 12.76
CA GLN A 440 -4.05 -25.57 13.44
C GLN A 440 -4.29 -26.43 14.70
N GLU A 441 -5.51 -26.92 14.93
CA GLU A 441 -5.93 -27.69 16.12
C GLU A 441 -5.83 -26.91 17.45
N ASN A 442 -5.85 -25.57 17.41
CA ASN A 442 -5.99 -24.78 18.62
C ASN A 442 -7.46 -24.73 19.04
N GLU A 443 -7.74 -25.01 20.32
CA GLU A 443 -9.11 -24.89 20.86
C GLU A 443 -9.50 -23.41 20.89
N LEU A 444 -10.61 -23.08 20.24
CA LEU A 444 -11.15 -21.72 20.17
C LEU A 444 -12.30 -21.54 21.18
N PRO A 445 -12.42 -20.36 21.79
CA PRO A 445 -13.59 -20.04 22.59
C PRO A 445 -14.82 -19.91 21.67
N PHE A 446 -15.95 -20.37 22.17
CA PHE A 446 -17.24 -20.26 21.50
C PHE A 446 -18.34 -19.83 22.46
N TRP A 447 -19.46 -19.33 21.92
CA TRP A 447 -20.69 -19.08 22.65
C TRP A 447 -21.91 -19.36 21.75
N ILE A 448 -22.90 -20.07 22.26
CA ILE A 448 -24.13 -20.43 21.55
C ILE A 448 -25.17 -19.36 21.85
N GLU A 449 -25.50 -18.55 20.84
CA GLU A 449 -26.57 -17.56 20.92
C GLU A 449 -27.94 -18.25 20.84
N TYR A 450 -28.05 -19.19 19.88
CA TYR A 450 -29.29 -19.88 19.57
C TYR A 450 -29.02 -21.32 19.13
N TRP A 451 -29.81 -22.26 19.64
CA TRP A 451 -29.86 -23.63 19.12
C TRP A 451 -31.25 -24.21 19.30
N ASN A 452 -31.91 -24.51 18.18
CA ASN A 452 -33.23 -25.13 18.16
C ASN A 452 -33.27 -26.30 17.19
N THR A 453 -33.36 -27.50 17.76
CA THR A 453 -33.41 -28.76 16.99
C THR A 453 -34.73 -29.00 16.27
N THR A 454 -35.81 -28.30 16.65
CA THR A 454 -37.10 -28.40 15.96
C THR A 454 -37.15 -27.51 14.72
N GLU A 455 -36.54 -26.32 14.81
CA GLU A 455 -36.44 -25.38 13.69
C GLU A 455 -35.25 -25.68 12.76
N GLU A 456 -34.38 -26.63 13.13
CA GLU A 456 -33.14 -26.96 12.43
C GLU A 456 -32.25 -25.71 12.22
N LYS A 457 -32.09 -24.93 13.30
CA LYS A 457 -31.32 -23.68 13.29
C LYS A 457 -30.40 -23.57 14.51
N ALA A 458 -29.15 -23.24 14.26
CA ALA A 458 -28.19 -22.88 15.31
C ALA A 458 -27.34 -21.67 14.88
N LEU A 459 -26.99 -20.84 15.87
CA LEU A 459 -26.08 -19.71 15.74
C LEU A 459 -25.02 -19.81 16.85
N ILE A 460 -23.79 -20.06 16.45
CA ILE A 460 -22.63 -20.23 17.33
C ILE A 460 -21.63 -19.13 17.00
N TRP A 461 -21.18 -18.39 17.99
CA TRP A 461 -20.10 -17.41 17.84
C TRP A 461 -18.77 -18.04 18.21
N VAL A 462 -17.75 -17.79 17.40
CA VAL A 462 -16.38 -18.28 17.60
C VAL A 462 -15.42 -17.11 17.48
N LYS A 463 -14.46 -16.99 18.41
CA LYS A 463 -13.35 -16.02 18.23
C LYS A 463 -12.23 -16.68 17.46
N GLY A 464 -12.02 -16.25 16.22
CA GLY A 464 -11.07 -16.87 15.31
C GLY A 464 -10.40 -15.89 14.36
N ASN A 465 -9.64 -16.43 13.41
CA ASN A 465 -8.94 -15.68 12.37
C ASN A 465 -9.52 -16.05 11.00
N PHE A 466 -9.68 -15.04 10.15
CA PHE A 466 -9.88 -15.23 8.72
C PHE A 466 -8.52 -15.30 8.01
N VAL A 467 -8.49 -15.99 6.88
CA VAL A 467 -7.42 -15.95 5.89
C VAL A 467 -7.90 -15.09 4.73
N TYR A 468 -7.11 -14.08 4.36
CA TYR A 468 -7.40 -13.24 3.20
C TYR A 468 -7.06 -13.98 1.90
N ASP A 469 -8.03 -14.07 1.00
CA ASP A 469 -7.89 -14.73 -0.29
C ASP A 469 -7.46 -13.74 -1.38
N ARG A 470 -8.37 -12.82 -1.70
CA ARG A 470 -8.25 -11.93 -2.85
C ARG A 470 -9.21 -10.75 -2.74
N ARG A 471 -9.00 -9.78 -3.63
CA ARG A 471 -9.92 -8.67 -3.91
C ARG A 471 -10.38 -8.74 -5.36
N GLN A 472 -11.68 -8.62 -5.60
CA GLN A 472 -12.27 -8.49 -6.93
C GLN A 472 -13.11 -7.22 -6.98
N GLY A 473 -12.63 -6.18 -7.66
CA GLY A 473 -13.28 -4.87 -7.65
C GLY A 473 -13.26 -4.26 -6.24
N ASN A 474 -14.43 -3.97 -5.67
CA ASN A 474 -14.57 -3.45 -4.30
C ASN A 474 -14.92 -4.54 -3.28
N THR A 475 -14.99 -5.81 -3.69
CA THR A 475 -15.31 -6.94 -2.82
C THR A 475 -14.03 -7.66 -2.41
N TYR A 476 -13.89 -7.89 -1.10
CA TYR A 476 -12.80 -8.62 -0.48
C TYR A 476 -13.31 -10.01 -0.06
N TYR A 477 -12.50 -11.03 -0.35
CA TYR A 477 -12.80 -12.42 -0.07
C TYR A 477 -11.87 -12.93 1.03
N TYR A 478 -12.47 -13.55 2.04
CA TYR A 478 -11.78 -14.20 3.13
C TYR A 478 -12.41 -15.56 3.40
N HIS A 479 -11.66 -16.49 3.99
CA HIS A 479 -12.20 -17.75 4.47
C HIS A 479 -11.63 -18.13 5.85
N ALA A 480 -12.40 -18.93 6.59
CA ALA A 480 -11.97 -19.55 7.82
C ALA A 480 -12.51 -20.98 7.84
N THR A 481 -11.77 -21.89 8.47
CA THR A 481 -12.20 -23.27 8.66
C THR A 481 -12.20 -23.60 10.14
N PHE A 482 -13.32 -24.12 10.63
CA PHE A 482 -13.49 -24.57 12.00
C PHE A 482 -13.79 -26.06 12.07
N TYR A 483 -13.25 -26.73 13.07
CA TYR A 483 -13.55 -28.12 13.39
C TYR A 483 -14.32 -28.18 14.71
N ILE A 484 -15.55 -28.67 14.66
CA ILE A 484 -16.40 -28.83 15.83
C ILE A 484 -16.37 -30.31 16.25
N VAL A 485 -15.71 -30.60 17.36
CA VAL A 485 -15.83 -31.89 18.05
C VAL A 485 -17.17 -31.88 18.77
N TYR A 486 -18.01 -32.89 18.54
CA TYR A 486 -19.36 -32.95 19.09
C TYR A 486 -19.59 -34.22 19.90
N ASN A 487 -20.73 -34.28 20.61
CA ASN A 487 -21.08 -35.35 21.55
C ASN A 487 -19.98 -35.60 22.59
N THR A 488 -19.39 -34.50 23.06
CA THR A 488 -18.31 -34.49 24.05
C THR A 488 -18.74 -34.98 25.45
N GLY A 489 -20.03 -35.27 25.65
CA GLY A 489 -20.61 -35.75 26.89
C GLY A 489 -20.90 -34.65 27.91
N THR A 490 -20.79 -33.38 27.55
CA THR A 490 -21.14 -32.25 28.43
C THR A 490 -21.80 -31.13 27.65
N LEU A 491 -23.08 -30.86 27.94
CA LEU A 491 -23.80 -29.72 27.39
C LEU A 491 -23.20 -28.41 27.90
N ARG A 492 -22.87 -27.50 26.99
CA ARG A 492 -22.31 -26.18 27.30
C ARG A 492 -22.95 -25.12 26.42
N ARG A 493 -23.22 -23.95 27.00
CA ARG A 493 -23.54 -22.72 26.23
C ARG A 493 -22.29 -22.10 25.63
N GLY A 494 -21.13 -22.28 26.27
CA GLY A 494 -19.85 -21.66 25.87
C GLY A 494 -19.41 -20.56 26.85
N ASN A 495 -18.38 -19.79 26.48
CA ASN A 495 -17.86 -18.68 27.27
C ASN A 495 -17.84 -17.40 26.43
N GLY A 496 -18.91 -16.60 26.52
CA GLY A 496 -19.05 -15.36 25.76
C GLY A 496 -17.98 -14.32 26.10
N THR A 497 -17.55 -14.24 27.36
CA THR A 497 -16.46 -13.33 27.79
C THR A 497 -15.13 -13.61 27.08
N ALA A 498 -14.87 -14.87 26.73
CA ALA A 498 -13.69 -15.22 25.94
C ALA A 498 -13.86 -14.93 24.43
N VAL A 499 -15.09 -14.77 23.96
CA VAL A 499 -15.40 -14.53 22.54
C VAL A 499 -15.44 -13.03 22.23
N PHE A 500 -16.23 -12.28 22.95
CA PHE A 500 -16.59 -10.90 22.62
C PHE A 500 -15.66 -9.85 23.26
N GLU A 501 -15.70 -8.62 22.77
CA GLU A 501 -14.94 -7.50 23.34
C GLU A 501 -15.56 -7.02 24.68
N PHE A 502 -16.86 -7.24 24.84
CA PHE A 502 -17.59 -7.15 26.09
C PHE A 502 -18.72 -8.17 26.06
N PHE A 503 -19.04 -8.80 27.21
CA PHE A 503 -20.08 -9.83 27.28
C PHE A 503 -20.68 -9.90 28.68
N ASP A 504 -22.00 -10.01 28.73
CA ASP A 504 -22.72 -10.43 29.91
C ASP A 504 -23.98 -11.22 29.56
N ASP A 505 -24.19 -12.36 30.21
CA ASP A 505 -25.40 -13.18 30.12
C ASP A 505 -26.14 -13.28 31.44
N PHE A 506 -25.67 -12.58 32.48
CA PHE A 506 -26.34 -12.47 33.77
C PHE A 506 -26.67 -13.81 34.46
N GLU A 507 -26.01 -14.91 34.09
CA GLU A 507 -26.23 -16.26 34.64
C GLU A 507 -25.45 -16.51 35.95
N ASP A 508 -24.47 -15.68 36.28
CA ASP A 508 -23.60 -15.81 37.46
C ASP A 508 -24.15 -15.16 38.73
N SER A 509 -25.35 -14.57 38.67
CA SER A 509 -26.02 -13.86 39.77
C SER A 509 -25.25 -12.65 40.33
N THR A 510 -24.25 -12.13 39.60
CA THR A 510 -23.45 -10.97 40.03
C THR A 510 -23.34 -9.98 38.87
N TRP A 511 -24.17 -8.94 38.84
CA TRP A 511 -24.14 -7.93 37.79
C TRP A 511 -23.13 -6.81 38.09
N ASP A 512 -22.78 -6.59 39.36
CA ASP A 512 -21.93 -5.48 39.80
C ASP A 512 -20.43 -5.72 39.61
N ASP A 513 -20.03 -6.87 39.06
CA ASP A 513 -18.66 -7.18 38.67
C ASP A 513 -18.26 -6.54 37.32
N LYS A 514 -19.24 -6.31 36.44
CA LYS A 514 -19.08 -5.70 35.11
C LYS A 514 -19.77 -4.36 34.98
N TRP A 515 -20.75 -4.06 35.82
CA TRP A 515 -21.57 -2.85 35.72
C TRP A 515 -21.48 -2.00 36.99
N GLU A 516 -21.61 -0.69 36.84
CA GLU A 516 -21.72 0.27 37.93
C GLU A 516 -22.98 1.12 37.80
N LEU A 517 -23.58 1.48 38.94
CA LEU A 517 -24.77 2.35 38.99
C LEU A 517 -24.41 3.76 38.51
N VAL A 518 -25.29 4.37 37.73
CA VAL A 518 -25.12 5.74 37.21
C VAL A 518 -26.13 6.69 37.82
N GLU A 519 -27.38 6.70 37.32
CA GLU A 519 -28.47 7.54 37.84
C GLU A 519 -29.49 6.72 38.63
N SER A 520 -29.21 5.43 38.86
CA SER A 520 -30.09 4.49 39.57
C SER A 520 -29.63 4.20 41.00
N THR A 521 -30.54 3.59 41.76
CA THR A 521 -30.25 3.03 43.08
C THR A 521 -30.32 1.50 43.03
N SER A 522 -29.79 0.83 44.06
CA SER A 522 -29.94 -0.64 44.20
C SER A 522 -31.40 -1.10 44.20
N ASP A 523 -32.36 -0.22 44.48
CA ASP A 523 -33.79 -0.57 44.48
C ASP A 523 -34.36 -0.65 43.04
N ASN A 524 -33.68 -0.05 42.06
CA ASN A 524 -34.06 -0.12 40.64
C ASN A 524 -33.56 -1.39 39.95
N ILE A 525 -32.48 -2.00 40.47
CA ILE A 525 -31.78 -3.12 39.82
C ILE A 525 -32.06 -4.43 40.56
N GLU A 526 -32.48 -5.45 39.82
CA GLU A 526 -32.59 -6.82 40.31
C GLU A 526 -31.96 -7.77 39.31
N GLN A 527 -31.28 -8.82 39.76
CA GLN A 527 -30.84 -9.91 38.90
C GLN A 527 -31.47 -11.22 39.38
N THR A 528 -32.20 -11.89 38.50
CA THR A 528 -32.91 -13.12 38.83
C THR A 528 -33.15 -13.97 37.59
N ASN A 529 -32.98 -15.30 37.73
CA ASN A 529 -33.19 -16.29 36.67
C ASN A 529 -32.46 -15.94 35.35
N GLY A 530 -31.17 -15.59 35.42
CA GLY A 530 -30.37 -15.27 34.23
C GLY A 530 -30.74 -13.94 33.57
N ASN A 531 -31.46 -13.05 34.27
CA ASN A 531 -31.87 -11.75 33.72
C ASN A 531 -31.47 -10.60 34.64
N LEU A 532 -30.98 -9.52 34.05
CA LEU A 532 -30.91 -8.22 34.70
C LEU A 532 -32.22 -7.47 34.47
N ILE A 533 -32.82 -6.98 35.56
CA ILE A 533 -34.09 -6.27 35.58
C ILE A 533 -33.84 -4.84 36.02
N ILE A 534 -34.34 -3.88 35.24
CA ILE A 534 -34.37 -2.46 35.61
C ILE A 534 -35.82 -2.04 35.81
N LYS A 535 -36.12 -1.46 36.97
CA LYS A 535 -37.46 -1.03 37.40
C LYS A 535 -37.49 0.47 37.64
N ASN A 536 -38.69 1.06 37.47
CA ASN A 536 -39.01 2.45 37.80
C ASN A 536 -37.96 3.44 37.24
N GLY A 537 -38.02 3.65 35.93
CA GLY A 537 -37.10 4.54 35.23
C GLY A 537 -37.87 5.75 34.71
N ASP A 538 -37.42 6.95 35.03
CA ASP A 538 -37.86 8.18 34.37
C ASP A 538 -36.56 8.88 33.96
N ASN A 539 -36.26 8.88 32.67
CA ASN A 539 -35.02 9.38 32.08
C ASN A 539 -33.76 8.68 32.66
N LEU A 540 -33.82 7.36 32.89
CA LEU A 540 -32.82 6.63 33.70
C LEU A 540 -31.70 6.00 32.86
N LEU A 541 -30.49 6.55 32.96
CA LEU A 541 -29.25 5.82 32.64
C LEU A 541 -28.91 4.91 33.83
N ALA A 542 -29.36 3.66 33.81
CA ALA A 542 -29.40 2.85 35.02
C ALA A 542 -28.01 2.36 35.44
N VAL A 543 -27.35 1.65 34.55
CA VAL A 543 -26.00 1.11 34.75
C VAL A 543 -25.14 1.34 33.53
N LYS A 544 -23.82 1.41 33.75
CA LYS A 544 -22.83 1.38 32.67
C LYS A 544 -21.75 0.37 32.98
N ASN A 545 -21.09 -0.14 31.95
CA ASN A 545 -19.99 -1.07 32.17
C ASN A 545 -18.83 -0.37 32.92
N ASN A 546 -18.18 -1.07 33.84
CA ASN A 546 -17.26 -0.50 34.82
C ASN A 546 -15.80 -0.34 34.32
N VAL A 547 -15.48 -0.79 33.10
CA VAL A 547 -14.17 -0.59 32.44
C VAL A 547 -14.29 0.14 31.10
N ASP A 548 -13.30 0.96 30.72
CA ASP A 548 -13.25 1.58 29.39
C ASP A 548 -12.99 0.51 28.31
N LEU A 549 -13.86 0.45 27.29
CA LEU A 549 -13.79 -0.53 26.20
C LEU A 549 -12.68 -0.23 25.19
N ASN A 550 -12.39 1.06 24.93
CA ASN A 550 -11.33 1.54 24.04
C ASN A 550 -11.36 0.94 22.62
N LEU A 551 -12.55 0.86 22.00
CA LEU A 551 -12.72 0.30 20.65
C LEU A 551 -12.70 1.41 19.58
N TYR A 552 -11.68 1.42 18.70
CA TYR A 552 -11.37 2.49 17.72
C TYR A 552 -11.83 2.18 16.27
N ARG A 553 -12.87 1.38 16.09
CA ARG A 553 -13.26 0.87 14.76
C ARG A 553 -14.77 0.66 14.70
N ASP A 554 -15.30 0.30 13.53
CA ASP A 554 -16.70 -0.10 13.39
C ASP A 554 -17.03 -1.28 14.31
N TYR A 555 -18.19 -1.22 14.98
CA TYR A 555 -18.60 -2.22 15.95
C TYR A 555 -20.10 -2.49 15.92
N ALA A 556 -20.48 -3.64 16.47
CA ALA A 556 -21.86 -3.98 16.72
C ALA A 556 -22.08 -4.39 18.18
N ILE A 557 -23.20 -3.95 18.76
CA ILE A 557 -23.67 -4.37 20.08
C ILE A 557 -24.96 -5.15 19.87
N ARG A 558 -24.97 -6.41 20.26
CA ARG A 558 -26.18 -7.24 20.20
C ARG A 558 -26.65 -7.55 21.62
N PHE A 559 -27.94 -7.44 21.85
CA PHE A 559 -28.53 -7.72 23.16
C PHE A 559 -29.92 -8.30 23.01
N ARG A 560 -30.37 -9.02 24.04
CA ARG A 560 -31.70 -9.62 24.09
C ARG A 560 -32.49 -9.07 25.26
N ALA A 561 -33.63 -8.46 24.98
CA ALA A 561 -34.43 -7.78 26.00
C ALA A 561 -35.95 -7.94 25.79
N LYS A 562 -36.72 -7.71 26.86
CA LYS A 562 -38.18 -7.61 26.82
C LYS A 562 -38.76 -6.65 27.86
N PRO A 563 -39.95 -6.10 27.61
CA PRO A 563 -40.74 -5.40 28.63
C PRO A 563 -41.42 -6.36 29.62
N SER A 564 -41.90 -5.82 30.75
CA SER A 564 -42.76 -6.55 31.68
C SER A 564 -44.20 -6.66 31.15
N ALA A 565 -44.67 -5.66 30.41
CA ALA A 565 -46.01 -5.57 29.84
C ALA A 565 -46.00 -5.23 28.34
N TYR A 566 -47.07 -5.62 27.63
CA TYR A 566 -47.24 -5.28 26.21
C TYR A 566 -47.85 -3.89 25.96
N TYR A 567 -48.31 -3.21 27.01
CA TYR A 567 -48.91 -1.87 26.91
C TYR A 567 -48.35 -0.96 28.00
N GLY A 568 -48.11 0.31 27.66
CA GLY A 568 -47.53 1.35 28.53
C GLY A 568 -46.36 2.06 27.85
N ASP A 569 -45.76 3.04 28.52
CA ASP A 569 -44.38 3.50 28.26
C ASP A 569 -43.38 2.41 28.61
N TRP A 570 -42.36 2.24 27.78
CA TRP A 570 -41.24 1.36 28.06
C TRP A 570 -39.89 2.01 27.77
N ASP A 571 -39.75 2.68 26.62
CA ASP A 571 -38.53 3.31 26.08
C ASP A 571 -37.21 2.77 26.67
N ALA A 572 -36.97 1.47 26.42
CA ALA A 572 -35.83 0.76 27.00
C ALA A 572 -34.88 0.27 25.91
N GLY A 573 -33.60 0.16 26.27
CA GLY A 573 -32.59 -0.32 25.33
C GLY A 573 -31.18 -0.07 25.82
N ILE A 574 -30.30 0.43 24.96
CA ILE A 574 -28.91 0.70 25.32
C ILE A 574 -28.50 2.13 24.99
N GLY A 575 -27.43 2.59 25.64
CA GLY A 575 -26.75 3.83 25.30
C GLY A 575 -25.25 3.60 25.07
N ILE A 576 -24.62 4.51 24.33
CA ILE A 576 -23.17 4.51 24.10
C ILE A 576 -22.53 5.84 24.50
N GLU A 577 -21.36 5.75 25.11
CA GLU A 577 -20.44 6.87 25.35
C GLU A 577 -19.19 6.68 24.50
N ASP A 578 -19.05 7.58 23.54
CA ASP A 578 -17.92 7.70 22.63
C ASP A 578 -16.99 8.85 23.10
N PHE A 579 -16.02 9.25 22.28
CA PHE A 579 -15.13 10.36 22.63
C PHE A 579 -15.87 11.66 22.91
N ASN A 580 -16.87 12.00 22.09
CA ASN A 580 -17.58 13.25 22.25
C ASN A 580 -18.50 13.27 23.47
N VAL A 581 -19.06 12.13 23.86
CA VAL A 581 -19.83 12.04 25.10
C VAL A 581 -18.91 12.21 26.30
N ARG A 582 -17.71 11.62 26.27
CA ARG A 582 -16.74 11.72 27.36
C ARG A 582 -16.11 13.11 27.50
N ASP A 583 -15.93 13.84 26.40
CA ASP A 583 -15.44 15.23 26.39
C ASP A 583 -16.56 16.26 26.61
N ASP A 584 -17.75 15.84 27.06
CA ASP A 584 -18.92 16.69 27.29
C ASP A 584 -19.40 17.47 26.04
N SER A 585 -18.99 17.04 24.85
CA SER A 585 -19.37 17.63 23.57
C SER A 585 -20.80 17.22 23.17
N TYR A 586 -21.17 15.96 23.40
CA TYR A 586 -22.55 15.44 23.20
C TYR A 586 -23.05 14.69 24.44
N THR A 587 -24.37 14.48 24.54
CA THR A 587 -24.94 13.53 25.52
C THR A 587 -24.94 12.11 24.95
N THR A 588 -25.09 11.09 25.81
CA THR A 588 -25.17 9.66 25.45
C THR A 588 -26.12 9.45 24.27
N LEU A 589 -25.67 8.69 23.27
CA LEU A 589 -26.53 8.25 22.16
C LEU A 589 -27.27 6.98 22.57
N LEU A 590 -28.58 7.00 22.41
CA LEU A 590 -29.51 5.98 22.88
C LEU A 590 -30.18 5.26 21.71
N PHE A 591 -30.41 3.97 21.94
CA PHE A 591 -31.07 3.03 21.04
C PHE A 591 -32.15 2.32 21.85
N THR A 592 -33.38 2.79 21.74
CA THR A 592 -34.50 2.39 22.59
C THR A 592 -35.64 1.84 21.76
N ASP A 593 -36.39 0.88 22.29
CA ASP A 593 -37.61 0.38 21.67
C ASP A 593 -38.76 0.50 22.66
N ASP A 594 -39.98 0.47 22.12
CA ASP A 594 -41.18 0.79 22.88
C ASP A 594 -42.34 -0.15 22.56
N VAL A 595 -43.32 -0.20 23.46
CA VAL A 595 -44.56 -0.96 23.30
C VAL A 595 -45.74 -0.02 23.06
N PRO A 596 -46.85 -0.51 22.46
CA PRO A 596 -48.01 0.35 22.23
C PRO A 596 -48.54 0.99 23.52
N GLY A 597 -48.73 2.31 23.52
CA GLY A 597 -49.39 3.03 24.62
C GLY A 597 -48.58 4.15 25.26
N GLY A 598 -47.27 4.19 25.04
CA GLY A 598 -46.32 5.19 25.56
C GLY A 598 -45.74 6.13 24.50
N GLY A 599 -46.56 7.04 23.94
CA GLY A 599 -46.04 8.04 22.98
C GLY A 599 -45.71 7.53 21.56
N GLY A 600 -45.35 6.26 21.38
CA GLY A 600 -45.15 5.60 20.08
C GLY A 600 -43.76 5.79 19.48
N ASP A 601 -42.73 5.91 20.31
CA ASP A 601 -41.32 6.07 19.91
C ASP A 601 -40.65 4.70 19.69
N TYR A 602 -41.26 3.90 18.81
CA TYR A 602 -40.78 2.56 18.48
C TYR A 602 -39.40 2.58 17.81
N LEU A 603 -38.56 1.57 18.11
CA LEU A 603 -37.19 1.37 17.59
C LEU A 603 -36.46 2.69 17.25
N ALA A 604 -36.21 3.50 18.27
CA ALA A 604 -35.75 4.86 18.19
C ALA A 604 -34.23 5.03 18.37
N ILE A 605 -33.70 6.06 17.74
CA ILE A 605 -32.32 6.54 17.88
C ILE A 605 -32.38 8.02 18.27
N HIS A 606 -31.88 8.34 19.46
CA HIS A 606 -31.92 9.70 20.00
C HIS A 606 -30.81 9.96 21.02
N ARG A 607 -30.61 11.23 21.36
CA ARG A 607 -29.68 11.63 22.43
C ARG A 607 -30.44 11.72 23.75
N ALA A 608 -29.75 11.47 24.87
CA ALA A 608 -30.27 11.66 26.23
C ALA A 608 -30.50 13.17 26.53
N TRP A 609 -31.55 13.75 25.96
CA TRP A 609 -31.82 15.20 25.94
C TRP A 609 -32.09 15.79 27.32
N TRP A 610 -32.52 14.95 28.28
CA TRP A 610 -32.72 15.33 29.68
C TRP A 610 -31.42 15.65 30.42
N VAL A 611 -30.27 15.15 29.94
CA VAL A 611 -28.96 15.41 30.54
C VAL A 611 -28.48 16.84 30.23
N ARG A 612 -28.84 17.40 29.06
CA ARG A 612 -28.44 18.76 28.66
C ARG A 612 -29.46 19.44 27.75
N TRP A 613 -30.09 20.48 28.28
CA TRP A 613 -31.05 21.33 27.55
C TRP A 613 -30.39 22.04 26.35
N GLY A 614 -30.89 21.76 25.14
CA GLY A 614 -30.51 22.47 23.90
C GLY A 614 -29.66 21.69 22.89
N GLN A 615 -29.34 20.42 23.14
CA GLN A 615 -28.79 19.52 22.13
C GLN A 615 -29.91 18.89 21.27
N ASP A 616 -29.56 18.37 20.09
CA ASP A 616 -30.50 17.92 19.05
C ASP A 616 -31.39 16.76 19.51
N GLY A 617 -32.54 17.08 20.08
CA GLY A 617 -33.61 16.15 20.48
C GLY A 617 -34.47 15.65 19.31
N ARG A 618 -33.96 15.70 18.07
CA ARG A 618 -34.58 14.94 16.98
C ARG A 618 -34.50 13.46 17.32
N THR A 619 -35.60 12.74 17.19
CA THR A 619 -35.67 11.29 17.38
C THR A 619 -35.94 10.68 16.01
N ALA A 620 -35.03 9.85 15.51
CA ALA A 620 -35.33 8.95 14.40
C ALA A 620 -36.08 7.76 14.98
N ARG A 621 -37.27 7.45 14.47
CA ARG A 621 -38.14 6.40 15.02
C ARG A 621 -38.80 5.59 13.92
N SER A 622 -39.02 4.31 14.19
CA SER A 622 -39.80 3.45 13.32
C SER A 622 -41.30 3.70 13.51
N SER A 623 -42.08 3.56 12.44
CA SER A 623 -43.56 3.62 12.52
C SER A 623 -44.18 2.30 12.99
N GLN A 624 -43.40 1.23 13.09
CA GLN A 624 -43.87 -0.12 13.41
C GLN A 624 -43.58 -0.48 14.87
N GLY A 625 -44.65 -0.74 15.63
CA GLY A 625 -44.55 -1.22 17.00
C GLY A 625 -44.04 -2.67 17.10
N ARG A 626 -43.57 -3.03 18.30
CA ARG A 626 -42.93 -4.31 18.61
C ARG A 626 -43.79 -5.55 18.40
N GLY A 627 -45.09 -5.43 18.66
CA GLY A 627 -46.10 -6.47 18.40
C GLY A 627 -46.32 -7.51 19.50
N ASP A 628 -45.39 -7.67 20.45
CA ASP A 628 -45.58 -8.48 21.66
C ASP A 628 -44.67 -8.04 22.83
N ASN A 629 -44.72 -8.76 23.96
CA ASN A 629 -43.89 -8.55 25.16
C ASN A 629 -42.91 -9.72 25.45
N LYS A 630 -42.58 -10.53 24.44
CA LYS A 630 -41.60 -11.63 24.54
C LYS A 630 -40.18 -11.12 24.36
N PHE A 631 -39.17 -11.94 24.58
CA PHE A 631 -37.78 -11.56 24.28
C PHE A 631 -37.57 -11.31 22.80
N HIS A 632 -36.99 -10.16 22.49
CA HIS A 632 -36.48 -9.83 21.16
C HIS A 632 -34.96 -9.68 21.25
N THR A 633 -34.28 -10.10 20.20
CA THR A 633 -32.86 -9.82 19.96
C THR A 633 -32.73 -8.57 19.11
N TYR A 634 -31.92 -7.63 19.58
CA TYR A 634 -31.63 -6.36 18.94
C TYR A 634 -30.16 -6.25 18.58
N GLU A 635 -29.83 -5.53 17.51
CA GLU A 635 -28.46 -5.20 17.15
C GLU A 635 -28.32 -3.71 16.82
N VAL A 636 -27.33 -3.07 17.43
CA VAL A 636 -26.88 -1.72 17.12
C VAL A 636 -25.57 -1.83 16.34
N GLN A 637 -25.49 -1.18 15.18
CA GLN A 637 -24.28 -1.09 14.37
C GLN A 637 -23.82 0.37 14.29
N VAL A 638 -22.54 0.62 14.49
CA VAL A 638 -21.98 1.98 14.54
C VAL A 638 -20.75 2.09 13.66
N PHE A 639 -20.75 3.11 12.80
CA PHE A 639 -19.69 3.42 11.84
C PHE A 639 -19.15 4.84 12.09
N PRO A 640 -18.17 5.01 13.00
CA PRO A 640 -17.68 6.34 13.41
C PRO A 640 -17.16 7.20 12.24
N ASP A 641 -16.46 6.60 11.28
CA ASP A 641 -15.91 7.33 10.13
C ASP A 641 -17.01 7.80 9.14
N GLY A 642 -18.13 7.07 9.08
CA GLY A 642 -19.28 7.38 8.23
C GLY A 642 -20.29 8.34 8.87
N ASN A 643 -20.32 8.41 10.21
CA ASN A 643 -21.40 9.01 11.00
C ASN A 643 -22.76 8.34 10.77
N ASP A 644 -22.74 7.02 10.54
CA ASP A 644 -23.93 6.23 10.34
C ASP A 644 -24.12 5.28 11.53
N VAL A 645 -25.35 5.23 12.04
CA VAL A 645 -25.77 4.25 13.06
C VAL A 645 -27.05 3.56 12.63
N TYR A 646 -27.13 2.28 12.94
CA TYR A 646 -28.28 1.43 12.62
C TYR A 646 -28.75 0.70 13.86
N PHE A 647 -30.06 0.53 13.97
CA PHE A 647 -30.70 -0.20 15.05
C PHE A 647 -31.71 -1.19 14.49
N TYR A 648 -31.48 -2.47 14.76
CA TYR A 648 -32.25 -3.59 14.25
C TYR A 648 -32.95 -4.33 15.39
N ASP A 649 -34.20 -4.71 15.17
CA ASP A 649 -34.87 -5.80 15.88
C ASP A 649 -34.83 -7.04 14.99
N LEU A 650 -33.88 -7.93 15.28
CA LEU A 650 -33.63 -9.15 14.50
C LEU A 650 -34.75 -10.19 14.65
N THR A 651 -35.68 -10.02 15.60
CA THR A 651 -36.74 -11.00 15.88
C THR A 651 -37.90 -10.88 14.90
N ASN A 652 -38.23 -9.66 14.50
CA ASN A 652 -39.32 -9.37 13.56
C ASN A 652 -38.87 -8.58 12.33
N GLY A 653 -37.58 -8.25 12.22
CA GLY A 653 -36.98 -7.59 11.05
C GLY A 653 -37.28 -6.09 10.97
N ARG A 654 -37.59 -5.42 12.09
CA ARG A 654 -37.70 -3.96 12.11
C ARG A 654 -36.30 -3.34 12.12
N GLU A 655 -36.15 -2.21 11.45
CA GLU A 655 -34.89 -1.47 11.39
C GLU A 655 -35.15 0.04 11.48
N ASN A 656 -34.13 0.77 11.91
CA ASN A 656 -34.08 2.23 11.92
C ASN A 656 -32.61 2.67 11.75
N ASP A 657 -32.39 3.75 11.03
CA ASP A 657 -31.06 4.32 10.77
C ASP A 657 -31.05 5.83 11.04
N ASP A 658 -29.89 6.35 11.44
CA ASP A 658 -29.71 7.79 11.67
C ASP A 658 -28.26 8.22 11.38
N GLY A 659 -28.12 9.42 10.81
CA GLY A 659 -26.82 10.02 10.46
C GLY A 659 -26.18 10.74 11.65
N ARG A 660 -25.91 10.02 12.73
CA ARG A 660 -25.40 10.60 13.99
C ARG A 660 -23.88 10.67 14.01
N TYR A 661 -23.37 11.83 14.41
CA TYR A 661 -21.95 12.00 14.67
C TYR A 661 -21.51 11.14 15.86
N VAL A 662 -20.61 10.20 15.61
CA VAL A 662 -20.00 9.34 16.62
C VAL A 662 -18.49 9.33 16.39
N GLU A 663 -17.70 9.47 17.45
CA GLU A 663 -16.25 9.54 17.35
C GLU A 663 -15.57 8.50 18.23
N GLY A 664 -14.70 7.70 17.63
CA GLY A 664 -13.95 6.68 18.35
C GLY A 664 -13.00 7.27 19.40
N PRO A 665 -12.67 6.50 20.46
CA PRO A 665 -13.14 5.14 20.71
C PRO A 665 -14.49 5.10 21.42
N LEU A 666 -15.18 3.95 21.32
CA LEU A 666 -16.24 3.60 22.28
C LEU A 666 -15.62 3.38 23.66
N TYR A 667 -16.12 4.10 24.66
CA TYR A 667 -15.68 3.97 26.05
C TYR A 667 -16.65 3.14 26.89
N ARG A 668 -17.96 3.45 26.85
CA ARG A 668 -18.96 2.81 27.72
C ARG A 668 -20.24 2.42 27.00
N ILE A 669 -20.88 1.37 27.50
CA ILE A 669 -22.23 0.94 27.16
C ILE A 669 -23.11 1.14 28.39
N TYR A 670 -24.29 1.71 28.17
CA TYR A 670 -25.31 1.96 29.18
C TYR A 670 -26.51 1.05 28.95
N LEU A 671 -27.17 0.62 30.02
CA LEU A 671 -28.52 0.06 29.97
C LEU A 671 -29.49 1.12 30.46
N VAL A 672 -30.57 1.34 29.69
CA VAL A 672 -31.43 2.52 29.87
C VAL A 672 -32.90 2.13 29.96
N LEU A 673 -33.65 2.90 30.75
CA LEU A 673 -35.09 2.77 30.91
C LEU A 673 -35.71 4.17 31.08
N ASP A 674 -36.67 4.51 30.24
CA ASP A 674 -37.51 5.70 30.41
C ASP A 674 -38.96 5.27 30.32
N ASN A 675 -39.56 4.94 31.47
CA ASN A 675 -40.94 4.49 31.55
C ASN A 675 -41.81 5.39 32.42
N GLU A 676 -41.39 6.64 32.65
CA GLU A 676 -42.14 7.64 33.43
C GLU A 676 -42.65 7.13 34.78
N ASP A 677 -41.93 6.16 35.38
CA ASP A 677 -42.29 5.42 36.60
C ASP A 677 -43.64 4.64 36.53
N ILE A 678 -44.11 4.23 35.35
CA ILE A 678 -45.43 3.57 35.17
C ILE A 678 -45.43 2.02 35.23
N ASP A 679 -44.49 1.42 35.99
CA ASP A 679 -44.42 -0.04 36.30
C ASP A 679 -44.16 -1.00 35.10
N ASN A 680 -43.59 -0.51 33.99
CA ASN A 680 -43.21 -1.34 32.84
C ASN A 680 -41.69 -1.57 32.76
N TRP A 681 -41.21 -2.64 33.40
CA TRP A 681 -39.77 -2.89 33.60
C TRP A 681 -39.12 -3.50 32.37
N VAL A 682 -37.79 -3.35 32.22
CA VAL A 682 -37.00 -4.07 31.20
C VAL A 682 -36.28 -5.26 31.82
N TYR A 683 -36.24 -6.37 31.07
CA TYR A 683 -35.46 -7.57 31.35
C TYR A 683 -34.41 -7.72 30.25
N TYR A 684 -33.13 -7.78 30.60
CA TYR A 684 -32.03 -8.16 29.71
C TYR A 684 -31.60 -9.60 30.01
N ASP A 685 -31.52 -10.42 28.97
CA ASP A 685 -31.05 -11.82 29.03
C ASP A 685 -29.55 -11.88 28.78
N TRP A 686 -29.07 -11.24 27.71
CA TRP A 686 -27.64 -11.12 27.45
C TRP A 686 -27.33 -9.90 26.59
N ILE A 687 -26.07 -9.47 26.61
CA ILE A 687 -25.51 -8.39 25.81
C ILE A 687 -24.05 -8.68 25.46
N PHE A 688 -23.66 -8.36 24.23
CA PHE A 688 -22.27 -8.44 23.82
C PHE A 688 -21.87 -7.36 22.82
N LEU A 689 -20.58 -7.02 22.83
CA LEU A 689 -19.91 -6.12 21.88
C LEU A 689 -18.95 -6.90 20.99
N ARG A 690 -19.03 -6.69 19.68
CA ARG A 690 -18.12 -7.29 18.71
C ARG A 690 -17.56 -6.26 17.74
N LYS A 691 -16.40 -6.58 17.16
CA LYS A 691 -15.93 -5.91 15.95
C LYS A 691 -17.00 -6.07 14.86
N TYR A 692 -17.24 -5.02 14.09
CA TYR A 692 -18.23 -5.11 13.02
C TYR A 692 -17.77 -6.10 11.96
N LEU A 693 -18.70 -6.98 11.60
CA LEU A 693 -18.60 -7.96 10.53
C LEU A 693 -20.01 -8.04 9.95
N ASP A 694 -20.12 -7.76 8.65
CA ASP A 694 -21.37 -7.83 7.92
C ASP A 694 -21.75 -9.30 7.68
N GLU A 695 -22.80 -9.75 8.35
CA GLU A 695 -23.19 -11.16 8.34
C GLU A 695 -23.89 -11.59 7.05
N ASP A 696 -24.43 -10.66 6.26
CA ASP A 696 -25.11 -10.98 4.99
C ASP A 696 -24.11 -11.36 3.89
N ASN A 697 -22.84 -10.98 4.08
CA ASN A 697 -21.73 -11.33 3.21
C ASN A 697 -21.04 -12.66 3.62
N LEU A 698 -21.57 -13.37 4.62
CA LEU A 698 -21.06 -14.67 5.05
C LEU A 698 -21.80 -15.82 4.35
N SER A 699 -21.06 -16.87 3.99
CA SER A 699 -21.64 -18.15 3.58
C SER A 699 -20.92 -19.33 4.23
N TYR A 700 -21.67 -20.42 4.42
CA TYR A 700 -21.27 -21.57 5.21
C TYR A 700 -21.33 -22.84 4.37
N ASN A 701 -20.43 -23.76 4.66
CA ASN A 701 -20.50 -25.13 4.19
C ASN A 701 -20.07 -26.05 5.33
N ALA A 702 -20.99 -26.88 5.81
CA ALA A 702 -20.76 -27.76 6.92
C ALA A 702 -20.77 -29.22 6.44
N GLN A 703 -19.78 -30.01 6.86
CA GLN A 703 -19.70 -31.44 6.53
C GLN A 703 -19.20 -32.26 7.70
N GLN A 704 -19.83 -33.42 7.91
CA GLN A 704 -19.36 -34.40 8.87
C GLN A 704 -18.10 -35.08 8.31
N VAL A 705 -17.03 -35.10 9.09
CA VAL A 705 -15.76 -35.75 8.76
C VAL A 705 -15.46 -36.83 9.79
N SER A 706 -14.99 -37.99 9.34
CA SER A 706 -14.80 -39.18 10.18
C SER A 706 -13.33 -39.51 10.41
N SER A 707 -13.05 -40.14 11.56
CA SER A 707 -11.72 -40.58 12.00
C SER A 707 -11.10 -41.74 11.21
N VAL A 708 -11.63 -42.10 10.04
CA VAL A 708 -11.01 -43.13 9.22
C VAL A 708 -9.73 -42.54 8.65
N GLN A 709 -8.65 -42.66 9.42
CA GLN A 709 -7.30 -42.31 8.97
C GLN A 709 -7.04 -43.22 7.76
N SER A 710 -7.20 -42.65 6.57
CA SER A 710 -7.09 -43.43 5.35
C SER A 710 -5.61 -43.73 5.09
N MET A 711 -5.32 -44.83 4.37
CA MET A 711 -3.95 -45.27 4.15
C MET A 711 -3.07 -44.12 3.65
N PRO A 712 -1.96 -43.78 4.34
CA PRO A 712 -1.07 -42.69 3.94
C PRO A 712 -0.57 -42.92 2.51
N MET A 713 -0.60 -41.88 1.69
CA MET A 713 0.24 -41.87 0.49
C MET A 713 1.62 -41.38 0.86
N GLN A 714 2.62 -42.21 0.61
CA GLN A 714 4.00 -42.01 1.06
C GLN A 714 4.88 -41.63 -0.12
N TYR A 715 5.83 -40.74 0.14
CA TYR A 715 6.76 -40.19 -0.85
C TYR A 715 8.15 -40.33 -0.27
N ILE A 716 8.86 -41.36 -0.73
CA ILE A 716 10.17 -41.74 -0.18
C ILE A 716 11.24 -41.70 -1.26
N ASP A 717 12.47 -41.38 -0.87
CA ASP A 717 13.65 -41.65 -1.69
C ASP A 717 14.52 -42.69 -0.98
N ASP A 718 15.19 -43.55 -1.76
CA ASP A 718 15.99 -44.67 -1.26
C ASP A 718 17.33 -44.88 -1.99
N THR A 719 18.24 -45.53 -1.26
CA THR A 719 19.55 -45.98 -1.68
C THR A 719 19.50 -47.29 -2.49
N PRO A 720 20.23 -47.39 -3.62
CA PRO A 720 20.23 -48.60 -4.43
C PRO A 720 20.73 -49.84 -3.70
N GLY A 721 20.09 -50.98 -3.98
CA GLY A 721 20.62 -52.31 -3.63
C GLY A 721 20.10 -52.87 -2.30
N ASN A 722 19.24 -52.14 -1.61
CA ASN A 722 18.40 -52.64 -0.54
C ASN A 722 17.04 -53.04 -1.15
N VAL A 723 16.43 -54.12 -0.65
CA VAL A 723 15.31 -54.84 -1.34
C VAL A 723 13.98 -54.66 -0.61
N ASP A 724 13.97 -53.86 0.45
CA ASP A 724 12.78 -53.20 0.98
C ASP A 724 12.00 -52.62 -0.19
N HIS A 725 10.68 -52.79 -0.19
CA HIS A 725 9.79 -52.18 -1.19
C HIS A 725 10.17 -52.41 -2.66
N ASN A 726 10.69 -53.59 -3.01
CA ASN A 726 11.07 -53.97 -4.38
C ASN A 726 12.25 -53.18 -5.00
N GLY A 727 13.09 -52.53 -4.20
CA GLY A 727 14.24 -51.76 -4.69
C GLY A 727 13.82 -50.47 -5.41
N ASP A 728 12.73 -49.89 -4.92
CA ASP A 728 12.24 -48.59 -5.34
C ASP A 728 13.22 -47.47 -4.93
N LEU A 729 13.22 -46.36 -5.67
CA LEU A 729 14.11 -45.23 -5.39
C LEU A 729 13.26 -44.01 -5.04
N LEU A 730 13.15 -43.02 -5.93
CA LEU A 730 12.19 -41.93 -5.78
C LEU A 730 10.78 -42.46 -6.03
N ALA A 731 10.03 -42.77 -4.98
CA ALA A 731 8.82 -43.58 -5.07
C ALA A 731 7.59 -42.97 -4.40
N ILE A 732 6.43 -43.25 -5.00
CA ILE A 732 5.11 -42.99 -4.45
C ILE A 732 4.52 -44.33 -4.05
N LEU A 733 4.23 -44.49 -2.77
CA LEU A 733 3.64 -45.69 -2.22
C LEU A 733 2.21 -45.41 -1.75
N GLN A 734 1.31 -46.36 -1.93
CA GLN A 734 -0.01 -46.34 -1.30
C GLN A 734 0.07 -46.72 0.19
N ASN A 735 1.13 -47.41 0.56
CA ASN A 735 1.55 -47.78 1.91
C ASN A 735 2.93 -48.46 1.81
N TRP A 736 3.56 -48.74 2.96
CA TRP A 736 4.86 -49.42 3.09
C TRP A 736 4.92 -50.86 2.52
N THR A 737 3.94 -51.29 1.74
CA THR A 737 3.93 -52.60 1.06
C THR A 737 3.48 -52.51 -0.40
N SER A 738 3.03 -51.35 -0.86
CA SER A 738 2.40 -51.19 -2.17
C SER A 738 2.94 -49.96 -2.90
N SER A 739 3.93 -50.20 -3.75
CA SER A 739 4.48 -49.20 -4.66
C SER A 739 3.53 -48.90 -5.81
N LEU A 740 3.27 -47.60 -6.04
CA LEU A 740 2.45 -47.13 -7.15
C LEU A 740 3.32 -46.69 -8.32
N ALA A 741 4.43 -46.00 -8.04
CA ALA A 741 5.36 -45.51 -9.05
C ALA A 741 6.73 -45.27 -8.43
N SER A 742 7.80 -45.51 -9.18
CA SER A 742 9.18 -45.39 -8.70
C SER A 742 10.13 -45.02 -9.84
N SER A 743 11.15 -44.22 -9.54
CA SER A 743 12.20 -43.87 -10.51
C SER A 743 13.16 -45.03 -10.74
N SER A 744 13.67 -45.16 -11.97
CA SER A 744 14.72 -46.11 -12.32
C SER A 744 16.14 -45.60 -12.07
N THR A 745 16.27 -44.35 -11.60
CA THR A 745 17.56 -43.68 -11.41
C THR A 745 17.76 -43.24 -9.97
N SER A 746 18.95 -43.49 -9.44
CA SER A 746 19.32 -43.14 -8.08
C SER A 746 20.10 -41.83 -8.02
N SER A 747 20.33 -41.35 -6.80
CA SER A 747 21.18 -40.19 -6.56
C SER A 747 21.99 -40.37 -5.28
N ASP A 748 23.00 -39.53 -5.11
CA ASP A 748 23.74 -39.47 -3.84
C ASP A 748 22.87 -38.79 -2.78
N LEU A 749 22.40 -39.58 -1.81
CA LEU A 749 21.54 -39.14 -0.72
C LEU A 749 22.35 -38.66 0.50
N THR A 750 23.70 -38.73 0.48
CA THR A 750 24.54 -38.24 1.58
C THR A 750 24.66 -36.71 1.60
N VAL A 751 24.23 -36.05 0.51
CA VAL A 751 24.12 -34.59 0.39
C VAL A 751 22.66 -34.19 0.44
N TYR A 752 22.37 -32.98 0.94
CA TYR A 752 21.00 -32.47 0.94
C TYR A 752 20.45 -32.35 -0.48
N ARG A 753 19.23 -32.85 -0.63
CA ARG A 753 18.41 -32.77 -1.84
C ARG A 753 17.07 -32.16 -1.54
N ARG A 754 16.56 -31.38 -2.48
CA ARG A 754 15.24 -30.75 -2.43
C ARG A 754 14.24 -31.61 -3.18
N TYR A 755 13.10 -31.83 -2.56
CA TYR A 755 12.02 -32.63 -3.09
C TYR A 755 10.75 -31.81 -3.16
N GLU A 756 9.89 -32.14 -4.13
CA GLU A 756 8.55 -31.58 -4.24
C GLU A 756 7.52 -32.67 -4.46
N VAL A 757 6.47 -32.66 -3.64
CA VAL A 757 5.25 -33.43 -3.81
C VAL A 757 4.14 -32.46 -4.19
N ILE A 758 3.56 -32.62 -5.38
CA ILE A 758 2.32 -31.96 -5.77
C ILE A 758 1.20 -32.96 -5.57
N PHE A 759 0.27 -32.66 -4.66
CA PHE A 759 -0.85 -33.51 -4.30
C PHE A 759 -2.17 -32.86 -4.73
N ASN A 760 -2.79 -33.42 -5.76
CA ASN A 760 -4.06 -32.97 -6.30
C ASN A 760 -5.14 -34.02 -6.09
N TYR A 761 -6.35 -33.58 -5.77
CA TYR A 761 -7.52 -34.45 -5.69
C TYR A 761 -8.76 -33.75 -6.24
N ASP A 762 -9.68 -34.57 -6.74
CA ASP A 762 -10.99 -34.14 -7.22
C ASP A 762 -12.08 -35.10 -6.70
N SER A 763 -13.32 -34.95 -7.18
CA SER A 763 -14.47 -35.76 -6.78
C SER A 763 -14.43 -37.18 -7.35
N GLY A 764 -13.34 -37.92 -7.11
CA GLY A 764 -13.22 -39.33 -7.46
C GLY A 764 -11.79 -39.84 -7.67
N SER A 765 -10.78 -38.97 -7.68
CA SER A 765 -9.39 -39.38 -7.85
C SER A 765 -8.41 -38.56 -7.03
N ILE A 766 -7.32 -39.22 -6.66
CA ILE A 766 -6.11 -38.62 -6.11
C ILE A 766 -5.02 -38.76 -7.17
N SER A 767 -4.29 -37.68 -7.44
CA SER A 767 -3.13 -37.67 -8.31
C SER A 767 -1.97 -36.98 -7.60
N ALA A 768 -0.79 -37.58 -7.70
CA ALA A 768 0.40 -37.02 -7.10
C ALA A 768 1.59 -37.07 -8.05
N THR A 769 2.43 -36.04 -7.97
CA THR A 769 3.73 -35.98 -8.64
C THR A 769 4.80 -35.76 -7.59
N PHE A 770 5.87 -36.54 -7.65
CA PHE A 770 6.99 -36.49 -6.74
C PHE A 770 8.29 -36.30 -7.51
N SER A 771 9.03 -35.24 -7.19
CA SER A 771 10.20 -34.79 -7.94
C SER A 771 11.40 -34.55 -7.02
N ASP A 772 12.59 -34.95 -7.46
CA ASP A 772 13.88 -34.47 -6.93
C ASP A 772 14.27 -33.23 -7.75
N LEU A 773 14.19 -32.06 -7.12
CA LEU A 773 14.42 -30.75 -7.75
C LEU A 773 15.90 -30.52 -8.08
N ASP A 774 16.82 -31.29 -7.50
CA ASP A 774 18.26 -31.21 -7.76
C ASP A 774 18.73 -32.25 -8.81
N ALA A 775 17.82 -33.11 -9.28
CA ALA A 775 18.05 -34.05 -10.38
C ALA A 775 16.83 -34.09 -11.32
N THR A 776 16.79 -33.18 -12.30
CA THR A 776 15.62 -32.94 -13.16
C THR A 776 15.09 -34.15 -13.96
N SER A 777 15.84 -35.25 -14.06
CA SER A 777 15.36 -36.52 -14.65
C SER A 777 14.59 -37.42 -13.68
N ARG A 778 14.60 -37.12 -12.38
CA ARG A 778 14.00 -37.91 -11.31
C ARG A 778 12.64 -37.32 -10.92
N ILE A 779 11.63 -37.74 -11.65
CA ILE A 779 10.23 -37.40 -11.42
C ILE A 779 9.38 -38.65 -11.58
N THR A 780 8.41 -38.83 -10.70
CA THR A 780 7.45 -39.94 -10.74
C THR A 780 6.05 -39.44 -10.45
N SER A 781 5.03 -40.10 -10.99
CA SER A 781 3.64 -39.70 -10.82
C SER A 781 2.75 -40.94 -10.68
N ALA A 782 1.71 -40.82 -9.85
CA ALA A 782 0.72 -41.88 -9.64
C ALA A 782 -0.69 -41.29 -9.49
N SER A 783 -1.70 -42.10 -9.82
CA SER A 783 -3.10 -41.76 -9.61
C SER A 783 -3.86 -42.94 -9.00
N VAL A 784 -4.74 -42.68 -8.04
CA VAL A 784 -5.60 -43.66 -7.38
C VAL A 784 -7.05 -43.21 -7.51
N ALA A 785 -7.94 -44.09 -7.96
CA ALA A 785 -9.37 -43.82 -8.14
C ALA A 785 -10.12 -43.89 -6.79
N THR A 786 -9.94 -42.88 -5.95
CA THR A 786 -10.61 -42.73 -4.66
C THR A 786 -10.74 -41.25 -4.31
N SER A 787 -11.73 -40.88 -3.50
CA SER A 787 -11.84 -39.53 -2.93
C SER A 787 -11.22 -39.49 -1.53
N PRO A 788 -10.36 -38.50 -1.22
CA PRO A 788 -9.81 -38.36 0.12
C PRO A 788 -10.89 -37.94 1.12
N GLN A 789 -10.81 -38.46 2.34
CA GLN A 789 -11.52 -37.87 3.48
C GLN A 789 -10.70 -36.68 3.98
N LEU A 790 -11.26 -35.48 3.89
CA LEU A 790 -10.60 -34.26 4.38
C LEU A 790 -10.75 -34.14 5.90
N PRO A 791 -9.82 -33.46 6.59
CA PRO A 791 -8.63 -32.76 6.07
C PRO A 791 -7.45 -33.68 5.71
N LEU A 792 -6.44 -33.09 5.06
CA LEU A 792 -5.11 -33.67 4.88
C LEU A 792 -4.18 -33.23 6.01
N LYS A 793 -3.27 -34.11 6.44
CA LYS A 793 -2.08 -33.76 7.22
C LYS A 793 -0.82 -34.25 6.53
N ILE A 794 0.31 -33.67 6.89
CA ILE A 794 1.64 -34.06 6.42
C ILE A 794 2.34 -34.79 7.56
N GLN A 795 2.90 -35.96 7.27
CA GLN A 795 3.76 -36.69 8.19
C GLN A 795 5.18 -36.74 7.68
N ILE A 796 6.15 -36.73 8.59
CA ILE A 796 7.54 -37.10 8.29
C ILE A 796 7.70 -38.57 8.61
N ILE A 797 8.24 -39.33 7.66
CA ILE A 797 8.27 -40.79 7.71
C ILE A 797 9.68 -41.33 7.49
N ILE A 798 9.94 -42.51 8.07
CA ILE A 798 11.16 -43.29 7.86
C ILE A 798 10.87 -44.79 7.96
N ASP A 799 11.52 -45.59 7.14
CA ASP A 799 11.69 -47.03 7.30
C ASP A 799 13.17 -47.33 7.06
N ASN A 800 13.87 -47.65 8.15
CA ASN A 800 15.31 -47.83 8.11
C ASN A 800 15.79 -48.73 9.24
N ILE A 801 16.01 -50.00 8.94
CA ILE A 801 16.43 -50.97 9.97
C ILE A 801 17.95 -51.10 10.10
N MET A 802 18.71 -50.41 9.24
CA MET A 802 20.18 -50.51 9.15
C MET A 802 20.93 -49.31 9.77
N GLY A 803 20.24 -48.47 10.54
CA GLY A 803 20.86 -47.39 11.33
C GLY A 803 21.18 -46.13 10.53
N ASN A 804 20.49 -45.89 9.41
CA ASN A 804 20.72 -44.74 8.55
C ASN A 804 19.68 -43.63 8.76
N ASN A 805 20.00 -42.68 9.65
CA ASN A 805 19.07 -41.59 10.00
C ASN A 805 18.81 -40.66 8.80
N ALA A 806 17.63 -40.05 8.78
CA ALA A 806 17.28 -38.98 7.86
C ALA A 806 17.46 -37.61 8.54
N TYR A 807 17.93 -36.62 7.79
CA TYR A 807 18.11 -35.24 8.23
C TYR A 807 17.28 -34.33 7.34
N PHE A 808 16.34 -33.59 7.90
CA PHE A 808 15.55 -32.59 7.20
C PHE A 808 16.05 -31.19 7.57
N ASP A 809 16.34 -30.38 6.56
CA ASP A 809 16.77 -28.97 6.72
C ASP A 809 15.54 -28.07 6.86
N TRP A 810 14.53 -28.26 6.01
CA TRP A 810 13.27 -27.55 6.09
C TRP A 810 12.14 -28.34 5.43
N VAL A 811 10.90 -28.02 5.83
CA VAL A 811 9.65 -28.49 5.23
C VAL A 811 8.72 -27.29 5.05
N ILE A 812 8.19 -27.12 3.84
CA ILE A 812 7.17 -26.13 3.53
C ILE A 812 5.97 -26.79 2.84
N ALA A 813 4.77 -26.30 3.11
CA ALA A 813 3.58 -26.71 2.38
C ALA A 813 2.55 -25.59 2.29
N GLY A 814 1.77 -25.61 1.22
CA GLY A 814 0.70 -24.65 1.02
C GLY A 814 -0.21 -25.03 -0.14
N GLY A 815 -1.16 -24.16 -0.45
CA GLY A 815 -2.10 -24.34 -1.55
C GLY A 815 -1.42 -24.46 -2.91
N TYR A 816 -1.92 -25.40 -3.74
CA TYR A 816 -1.51 -25.59 -5.12
C TYR A 816 -2.69 -25.27 -6.08
N PRO A 817 -2.45 -24.61 -7.24
CA PRO A 817 -1.15 -24.20 -7.77
C PRO A 817 -0.61 -22.92 -7.14
N TYR A 818 0.70 -22.89 -6.89
CA TYR A 818 1.47 -21.65 -6.73
C TYR A 818 2.03 -21.22 -8.10
N VAL A 819 2.46 -19.97 -8.21
CA VAL A 819 3.05 -19.42 -9.44
C VAL A 819 4.56 -19.60 -9.43
N SER A 820 5.17 -20.08 -10.51
CA SER A 820 6.61 -20.04 -10.73
C SER A 820 6.91 -19.17 -11.94
N THR A 821 7.78 -18.16 -11.80
CA THR A 821 8.05 -17.18 -12.87
C THR A 821 9.51 -16.73 -12.86
N GLN A 822 9.97 -16.23 -14.01
CA GLN A 822 11.25 -15.54 -14.19
C GLN A 822 11.00 -14.05 -14.39
N PRO A 823 11.13 -13.22 -13.33
CA PRO A 823 10.91 -11.80 -13.43
C PRO A 823 11.90 -11.11 -14.37
N GLN A 824 11.50 -9.96 -14.90
CA GLN A 824 12.39 -9.07 -15.62
C GLN A 824 13.05 -8.10 -14.63
N TYR A 825 14.38 -8.02 -14.68
CA TYR A 825 15.17 -7.18 -13.79
C TYR A 825 15.74 -5.97 -14.52
N SER A 826 15.74 -4.81 -13.87
CA SER A 826 16.50 -3.65 -14.33
C SER A 826 18.00 -3.86 -14.12
N SER A 827 18.81 -2.91 -14.63
CA SER A 827 20.21 -2.81 -14.19
C SER A 827 20.27 -2.37 -12.72
N PRO A 828 21.25 -2.86 -11.93
CA PRO A 828 21.50 -2.40 -10.57
C PRO A 828 21.59 -0.89 -10.45
N GLU A 829 20.80 -0.33 -9.55
CA GLU A 829 20.84 1.06 -9.12
C GLU A 829 21.65 1.17 -7.83
N PHE A 830 22.38 2.27 -7.69
CA PHE A 830 23.25 2.52 -6.54
C PHE A 830 22.64 3.62 -5.69
N LYS A 831 22.66 3.45 -4.38
CA LYS A 831 22.35 4.54 -3.46
C LYS A 831 23.38 5.62 -3.68
N ALA A 832 22.94 6.87 -3.79
CA ALA A 832 23.85 7.99 -3.95
C ALA A 832 24.79 8.07 -2.74
N LEU A 833 26.00 7.53 -2.89
CA LEU A 833 27.14 7.80 -2.01
C LEU A 833 27.87 9.01 -2.58
N VAL A 834 28.13 9.99 -1.73
CA VAL A 834 28.97 11.14 -2.07
C VAL A 834 30.36 10.61 -2.44
N GLN A 835 30.74 10.55 -3.74
CA GLN A 835 32.16 10.69 -4.16
C GLN A 835 32.51 10.72 -5.67
N SER A 836 33.56 11.53 -5.93
CA SER A 836 34.63 11.49 -6.96
C SER A 836 34.45 12.07 -8.37
N ARG A 837 33.25 12.42 -8.84
CA ARG A 837 33.06 13.32 -10.02
C ARG A 837 31.95 14.31 -9.75
N LYS A 838 32.08 15.54 -10.29
CA LYS A 838 31.01 16.55 -10.23
C LYS A 838 29.76 15.96 -10.86
N ASN A 839 28.78 15.63 -10.03
CA ASN A 839 27.54 14.94 -10.38
C ASN A 839 26.34 15.88 -10.31
N ALA A 840 26.49 17.16 -9.92
CA ALA A 840 25.36 18.07 -9.78
C ALA A 840 25.57 19.42 -10.48
N ARG A 841 24.44 20.05 -10.84
CA ARG A 841 24.37 21.33 -11.54
C ARG A 841 23.31 22.24 -10.92
N ALA A 842 23.63 23.53 -10.80
CA ALA A 842 22.65 24.56 -10.50
C ALA A 842 22.54 25.54 -11.68
N TYR A 843 21.30 25.79 -12.11
CA TYR A 843 20.96 26.68 -13.22
C TYR A 843 20.33 27.96 -12.69
N ASN A 844 20.86 29.14 -13.06
CA ASN A 844 20.19 30.42 -12.87
C ASN A 844 19.29 30.72 -14.07
N LEU A 845 17.97 30.69 -13.84
CA LEU A 845 16.97 30.96 -14.86
C LEU A 845 16.49 32.41 -14.91
N GLN A 846 16.78 33.22 -13.89
CA GLN A 846 16.22 34.57 -13.76
C GLN A 846 16.49 35.46 -14.99
N PRO A 847 17.69 35.49 -15.59
CA PRO A 847 17.95 36.33 -16.76
C PRO A 847 17.09 35.96 -17.99
N TYR A 848 16.69 34.71 -18.12
CA TYR A 848 15.80 34.26 -19.18
C TYR A 848 14.34 34.63 -18.90
N VAL A 849 13.90 34.47 -17.64
CA VAL A 849 12.56 34.86 -17.19
C VAL A 849 12.31 36.34 -17.44
N ASP A 850 13.27 37.21 -17.10
CA ASP A 850 13.18 38.66 -17.31
C ASP A 850 12.94 39.04 -18.78
N CYS A 851 13.56 38.32 -19.73
CA CYS A 851 13.37 38.62 -21.15
C CYS A 851 11.99 38.20 -21.68
N ILE A 852 11.38 37.16 -21.12
CA ILE A 852 10.06 36.67 -21.55
C ILE A 852 8.94 37.46 -20.89
N GLN A 853 9.02 37.70 -19.58
CA GLN A 853 7.93 38.33 -18.83
C GLN A 853 7.75 39.80 -19.18
N GLU A 854 8.83 40.51 -19.52
CA GLU A 854 8.74 41.92 -19.90
C GLU A 854 8.47 42.15 -21.40
N TYR A 855 8.18 41.09 -22.16
CA TYR A 855 7.99 41.16 -23.62
C TYR A 855 9.10 42.00 -24.27
N LYS A 856 10.37 41.58 -24.17
CA LYS A 856 11.49 42.23 -24.86
C LYS A 856 11.74 41.58 -26.23
N TYR A 857 12.34 42.32 -27.16
CA TYR A 857 12.74 41.81 -28.47
C TYR A 857 14.14 41.21 -28.38
N PHE A 858 14.33 39.99 -28.88
CA PHE A 858 15.65 39.37 -28.95
C PHE A 858 16.46 39.98 -30.10
N GLY A 859 17.48 40.79 -29.77
CA GLY A 859 18.37 41.47 -30.72
C GLY A 859 19.49 42.19 -29.95
N VAL A 860 20.55 42.62 -30.63
CA VAL A 860 21.67 43.31 -29.96
C VAL A 860 21.88 44.69 -30.60
N SER A 861 21.93 45.74 -29.78
CA SER A 861 22.40 47.06 -30.22
C SER A 861 23.92 46.98 -30.48
N GLY A 862 24.35 47.39 -31.68
CA GLY A 862 25.75 47.43 -32.10
C GLY A 862 26.27 46.17 -32.81
N TYR A 863 25.44 45.19 -33.18
CA TYR A 863 25.83 44.00 -33.94
C TYR A 863 24.87 43.70 -35.11
N PRO A 864 25.34 43.20 -36.26
CA PRO A 864 24.51 42.94 -37.45
C PRO A 864 23.27 42.10 -37.13
N SER A 865 22.12 42.48 -37.69
CA SER A 865 20.86 41.78 -37.40
C SER A 865 20.86 40.36 -38.02
N PHE A 866 20.15 39.43 -37.39
CA PHE A 866 20.02 38.04 -37.87
C PHE A 866 19.50 37.93 -39.31
N PHE A 867 18.68 38.89 -39.77
CA PHE A 867 18.15 38.92 -41.13
C PHE A 867 19.21 39.20 -42.20
N GLU A 868 20.31 39.91 -41.87
CA GLU A 868 21.43 40.09 -42.83
C GLU A 868 22.22 38.80 -43.05
N ARG A 869 22.23 37.86 -42.09
CA ARG A 869 22.98 36.59 -42.22
C ARG A 869 22.25 35.50 -43.00
N LEU A 870 20.92 35.58 -43.12
CA LEU A 870 20.12 34.52 -43.79
C LEU A 870 19.70 34.87 -45.22
N GLU A 871 19.69 36.14 -45.62
CA GLU A 871 19.38 36.55 -47.01
C GLU A 871 20.63 36.72 -47.91
N GLY A 872 21.75 36.08 -47.57
CA GLY A 872 22.93 36.04 -48.46
C GLY A 872 23.55 37.41 -48.72
N GLY A 873 23.73 38.22 -47.65
CA GLY A 873 24.58 39.41 -47.71
C GLY A 873 25.98 39.03 -48.20
N SER A 874 26.34 39.57 -49.36
CA SER A 874 27.70 39.51 -49.92
C SER A 874 28.53 40.67 -49.43
#